data_AF-A0A3A4U002-F1
#
_entry.id   AF-A0A3A4U002-F1
#
_cell.length_a   1.000
_cell.length_b   1.000
_cell.length_c   1.000
_cell.angle_alpha   90.00
_cell.angle_beta   90.00
_cell.angle_gamma   90.00
#
_symmetry.space_group_name_H-M   'P 1'
#
loop_
_entity.id
_entity.type
_entity.pdbx_description
1 polymer ?
#
loop_
_entity_poly.entity_id
_entity_poly.type
_entity_poly.pdbx_seq_one_letter_code
_entity_poly.pdbx_strand_id
1 'polypeptide(L)'
;MLGDKQPQKGGHELPVSVPPLYPVYLNLAGRRCLVVGAGNVAWRKIQGLTGSGAAVTVVAPAACEEVRQAAGRGEVRLVEADFTPELLDGMALCVTATDDAGTNARVAAEAKSRGVLVNVVDSPELCDFEAPAVVRRGRLQVAVSSGGASPLLASRLKRELEERYGPEYGLITSLLGRARAELRRRESSAEARLVRLQAAVDRALDPEVVAAAREGREADAEREILLAAGLAAAPGRLLRVGCRGSGLARRQAELVVEALRASCGSSGDAGDPAPRFELVTISTGGDLDVTTPLADLSTVGTFTNELERALLHGQIDLAVHSLKDLPTAMPAGLVLAAVTTRADPRDAIISRSGRGLAGLPPGGSVGTSSPRRAALVRRLRPDLECRPLRGNVDTRLRRLDEGAYDAIVLAAAGLERLGLAGRVNEYLDPETFVPAPAQGFLAVECRADDQDAVALASRIDDAQARLAAEAERAFLHRLGAGCHAAAGAYARIDPGKDRLDIVGLALSEDGSRSVDGRRSVDGPLDRAAAVRAGAGLAEDLLKRGAAELVRPPAAQGPRKSGPGIVYLVGAGPGDPALLTVKGADLLARADCVVVDRLANPSLLARTPPGCEIILAGKEPGRHSITQEGISRLLVEKAGQGLNVVRLKGGDPFVFGRGGEEAQALRAAGVSYEVVPGVTSAVAGPAYAGIPVTHRGKAQSFAVVTGHGEGGGKDTPDFARLASAVDTIVVLMGTGRLADIVDQMLRGDRPPSTPACVVASATTAEQRVVSGTLGDIAGKAAAAGVSNPALIIVGEVAALRDELAWREDLPLAGRRVVVTRTREQASLLSERLRSLGADVFTFPAVRVERPQPGSPELRRLDSCLERLDDFDWIVFTSVNGVDIFFERLTAVGLDTRTLSKKHVAAIGPATADRLLRRGVRADLVPEAYEGEALARAVGEAAGLAGGGTARPARVLLVRSSLGRRAVVDELGRRGLEVEEVHAYGLGPEADSPARAALRDDLAALLRAGRVDALTFASSETVRQFMRAVGHDWLAVTPRRPAVFCIGPVTAQTSAEVGLDPSAVARDYTVDGLVEAVLDHYRERTTQGAGPDGSPV
;
A
#
# COMPACT_ATOMS: atom_id res chain seq x y z
N MET A 1 34.30 20.20 -52.21
CA MET A 1 33.17 19.69 -53.02
C MET A 1 32.45 18.66 -52.19
N LEU A 2 31.15 18.88 -52.00
CA LEU A 2 30.23 18.04 -51.26
C LEU A 2 30.06 16.68 -51.95
N GLY A 3 30.02 15.61 -51.16
CA GLY A 3 29.84 14.23 -51.61
C GLY A 3 29.44 13.34 -50.44
N ASP A 4 28.13 13.30 -50.21
CA ASP A 4 27.31 12.39 -49.42
C ASP A 4 27.96 11.05 -49.00
N LYS A 5 28.15 10.83 -47.69
CA LYS A 5 28.13 9.50 -47.06
C LYS A 5 27.53 9.60 -45.66
N GLN A 6 26.35 8.99 -45.54
CA GLN A 6 25.54 8.80 -44.34
C GLN A 6 26.34 8.33 -43.13
N PRO A 7 25.98 8.74 -41.90
CA PRO A 7 26.49 8.12 -40.69
C PRO A 7 25.90 6.70 -40.60
N GLN A 8 26.76 5.68 -40.71
CA GLN A 8 26.40 4.32 -40.35
C GLN A 8 25.95 4.29 -38.90
N LYS A 9 24.74 3.76 -38.69
CA LYS A 9 24.16 3.46 -37.38
C LYS A 9 25.14 2.57 -36.61
N GLY A 10 25.76 3.11 -35.58
CA GLY A 10 26.38 2.34 -34.50
C GLY A 10 25.27 1.69 -33.67
N GLY A 11 24.62 0.67 -34.22
CA GLY A 11 23.97 -0.34 -33.39
C GLY A 11 25.09 -1.13 -32.73
N HIS A 12 25.10 -1.20 -31.41
CA HIS A 12 25.80 -2.28 -30.72
C HIS A 12 25.14 -3.60 -31.15
N GLU A 13 25.57 -4.16 -32.27
CA GLU A 13 25.36 -5.57 -32.57
C GLU A 13 26.13 -6.34 -31.49
N LEU A 14 25.38 -6.92 -30.55
CA LEU A 14 25.91 -7.96 -29.68
C LEU A 14 26.47 -9.06 -30.60
N PRO A 15 27.74 -9.47 -30.42
CA PRO A 15 28.38 -10.41 -31.31
C PRO A 15 27.63 -11.75 -31.31
N VAL A 16 27.45 -12.30 -32.52
CA VAL A 16 27.00 -13.64 -32.91
C VAL A 16 26.45 -14.49 -31.74
N SER A 17 25.13 -14.61 -31.65
CA SER A 17 24.45 -15.34 -30.58
C SER A 17 24.82 -16.83 -30.60
N VAL A 18 25.66 -17.27 -29.67
CA VAL A 18 25.69 -18.68 -29.28
C VAL A 18 24.29 -19.02 -28.77
N PRO A 19 23.61 -20.06 -29.30
CA PRO A 19 22.29 -20.43 -28.83
C PRO A 19 22.33 -20.71 -27.32
N PRO A 20 21.35 -20.22 -26.54
CA PRO A 20 21.33 -20.45 -25.11
C PRO A 20 21.25 -21.96 -24.81
N LEU A 21 22.01 -22.40 -23.81
CA LEU A 21 21.97 -23.80 -23.36
C LEU A 21 20.61 -24.13 -22.76
N TYR A 22 20.14 -25.35 -22.97
CA TYR A 22 18.93 -25.86 -22.33
C TYR A 22 19.28 -26.47 -20.96
N PRO A 23 18.83 -25.90 -19.83
CA PRO A 23 19.24 -26.35 -18.51
C PRO A 23 18.54 -27.66 -18.13
N VAL A 24 19.33 -28.72 -17.90
CA VAL A 24 18.84 -30.04 -17.46
C VAL A 24 19.67 -30.59 -16.31
N TYR A 25 19.03 -31.36 -15.43
CA TYR A 25 19.70 -32.16 -14.42
C TYR A 25 19.76 -33.61 -14.87
N LEU A 26 20.97 -34.17 -15.01
CA LEU A 26 21.16 -35.56 -15.42
C LEU A 26 21.13 -36.50 -14.20
N ASN A 27 20.31 -37.55 -14.27
CA ASN A 27 20.36 -38.63 -13.29
C ASN A 27 21.51 -39.59 -13.64
N LEU A 28 22.64 -39.45 -12.95
CA LEU A 28 23.84 -40.25 -13.16
C LEU A 28 23.98 -41.42 -12.17
N ALA A 29 22.98 -41.65 -11.30
CA ALA A 29 23.04 -42.73 -10.32
C ALA A 29 23.27 -44.09 -11.00
N GLY A 30 24.38 -44.75 -10.69
CA GLY A 30 24.80 -46.03 -11.27
C GLY A 30 25.23 -45.98 -12.73
N ARG A 31 25.24 -44.80 -13.38
CA ARG A 31 25.66 -44.65 -14.78
C ARG A 31 27.19 -44.58 -14.84
N ARG A 32 27.77 -45.28 -15.81
CA ARG A 32 29.22 -45.28 -16.02
C ARG A 32 29.66 -43.97 -16.67
N CYS A 33 30.62 -43.28 -16.06
CA CYS A 33 31.18 -42.03 -16.59
C CYS A 33 32.70 -42.17 -16.71
N LEU A 34 33.26 -41.63 -17.79
CA LEU A 34 34.70 -41.60 -18.00
C LEU A 34 35.26 -40.22 -17.66
N VAL A 35 36.39 -40.17 -16.96
CA VAL A 35 37.19 -38.95 -16.80
C VAL A 35 38.57 -39.22 -17.39
N VAL A 36 38.96 -38.47 -18.41
CA VAL A 36 40.29 -38.53 -19.03
C VAL A 36 41.14 -37.41 -18.43
N GLY A 37 42.20 -37.79 -17.72
CA GLY A 37 43.00 -36.89 -16.88
C GLY A 37 42.77 -37.15 -15.38
N ALA A 38 43.83 -36.99 -14.59
CA ALA A 38 43.82 -37.27 -13.15
C ALA A 38 44.59 -36.20 -12.33
N GLY A 39 44.63 -34.97 -12.83
CA GLY A 39 45.16 -33.80 -12.10
C GLY A 39 44.10 -33.11 -11.22
N ASN A 40 44.47 -31.99 -10.59
CA ASN A 40 43.61 -31.23 -9.68
C ASN A 40 42.30 -30.75 -10.32
N VAL A 41 42.33 -30.42 -11.61
CA VAL A 41 41.14 -30.01 -12.38
C VAL A 41 40.19 -31.19 -12.58
N ALA A 42 40.74 -32.35 -12.95
CA ALA A 42 39.99 -33.60 -13.09
C ALA A 42 39.37 -34.03 -11.76
N TRP A 43 40.10 -33.90 -10.64
CA TRP A 43 39.60 -34.23 -9.30
C TRP A 43 38.29 -33.51 -8.95
N ARG A 44 38.19 -32.21 -9.23
CA ARG A 44 36.94 -31.44 -8.99
C ARG A 44 35.76 -31.99 -9.80
N LYS A 45 36.01 -32.46 -11.03
CA LYS A 45 34.98 -33.07 -11.90
C LYS A 45 34.59 -34.46 -11.41
N ILE A 46 35.56 -35.25 -10.96
CA ILE A 46 35.35 -36.56 -10.32
C ILE A 46 34.42 -36.39 -9.11
N GLN A 47 34.70 -35.44 -8.20
CA GLN A 47 33.85 -35.18 -7.03
C GLN A 47 32.41 -34.81 -7.40
N GLY A 48 32.21 -34.02 -8.46
CA GLY A 48 30.88 -33.67 -8.96
C GLY A 48 30.11 -34.88 -9.50
N LEU A 49 30.78 -35.79 -10.20
CA LEU A 49 30.20 -36.99 -10.79
C LEU A 49 29.90 -38.05 -9.72
N THR A 50 30.85 -38.37 -8.85
CA THR A 50 30.66 -39.32 -7.74
C THR A 50 29.61 -38.83 -6.76
N GLY A 51 29.61 -37.52 -6.44
CA GLY A 51 28.57 -36.88 -5.63
C GLY A 51 27.17 -36.90 -6.26
N SER A 52 27.05 -37.30 -7.54
CA SER A 52 25.78 -37.52 -8.24
C SER A 52 25.44 -39.02 -8.40
N GLY A 53 26.23 -39.90 -7.77
CA GLY A 53 26.06 -41.34 -7.78
C GLY A 53 26.62 -42.05 -9.02
N ALA A 54 27.45 -41.38 -9.84
CA ALA A 54 28.03 -41.99 -11.03
C ALA A 54 29.09 -43.04 -10.71
N ALA A 55 29.15 -44.11 -11.50
CA ALA A 55 30.25 -45.07 -11.49
C ALA A 55 31.41 -44.52 -12.35
N VAL A 56 32.35 -43.82 -11.70
CA VAL A 56 33.41 -43.08 -12.40
C VAL A 56 34.63 -43.95 -12.67
N THR A 57 35.03 -44.03 -13.93
CA THR A 57 36.34 -44.55 -14.35
C THR A 57 37.23 -43.38 -14.73
N VAL A 58 38.44 -43.34 -14.18
CA VAL A 58 39.46 -42.32 -14.45
C VAL A 58 40.59 -42.97 -15.24
N VAL A 59 40.98 -42.37 -16.36
CA VAL A 59 42.14 -42.82 -17.16
C VAL A 59 43.16 -41.70 -17.28
N ALA A 60 44.40 -41.97 -16.91
CA ALA A 60 45.53 -41.07 -17.08
C ALA A 60 46.86 -41.83 -16.92
N PRO A 61 47.95 -41.42 -17.60
CA PRO A 61 49.28 -42.03 -17.41
C PRO A 61 49.82 -41.88 -15.97
N ALA A 62 49.38 -40.84 -15.26
CA ALA A 62 49.70 -40.59 -13.86
C ALA A 62 48.51 -39.91 -13.17
N ALA A 63 48.33 -40.18 -11.87
CA ALA A 63 47.27 -39.62 -11.05
C ALA A 63 47.81 -38.85 -9.84
N CYS A 64 47.11 -37.77 -9.46
CA CYS A 64 47.38 -37.07 -8.21
C CYS A 64 46.99 -37.93 -7.00
N GLU A 65 47.48 -37.55 -5.83
CA GLU A 65 47.30 -38.32 -4.59
C GLU A 65 45.82 -38.50 -4.23
N GLU A 66 45.00 -37.47 -4.41
CA GLU A 66 43.56 -37.50 -4.11
C GLU A 66 42.82 -38.55 -4.95
N VAL A 67 43.16 -38.66 -6.24
CA VAL A 67 42.57 -39.66 -7.16
C VAL A 67 43.00 -41.07 -6.78
N ARG A 68 44.28 -41.27 -6.43
CA ARG A 68 44.78 -42.58 -5.97
C ARG A 68 44.11 -43.02 -4.67
N GLN A 69 43.91 -42.10 -3.73
CA GLN A 69 43.22 -42.39 -2.47
C GLN A 69 41.75 -42.74 -2.70
N ALA A 70 41.04 -42.01 -3.58
CA ALA A 70 39.66 -42.33 -3.95
C ALA A 70 39.55 -43.71 -4.62
N ALA A 71 40.52 -44.07 -5.47
CA ALA A 71 40.60 -45.41 -6.06
C ALA A 71 40.87 -46.49 -5.00
N GLY A 72 41.77 -46.23 -4.05
CA GLY A 72 42.06 -47.13 -2.92
C GLY A 72 40.86 -47.36 -1.99
N ARG A 73 39.97 -46.38 -1.86
CA ARG A 73 38.69 -46.52 -1.13
C ARG A 73 37.58 -47.17 -1.97
N GLY A 74 37.83 -47.48 -3.25
CA GLY A 74 36.84 -48.04 -4.17
C GLY A 74 35.77 -47.05 -4.64
N GLU A 75 35.99 -45.74 -4.46
CA GLU A 75 35.04 -44.68 -4.89
C GLU A 75 35.06 -44.46 -6.40
N VAL A 76 36.21 -44.74 -7.05
CA VAL A 76 36.43 -44.63 -8.49
C VAL A 76 37.29 -45.79 -8.99
N ARG A 77 37.20 -46.11 -10.29
CA ARG A 77 38.11 -47.04 -10.95
C ARG A 77 39.23 -46.26 -11.64
N LEU A 78 40.48 -46.41 -11.19
CA LEU A 78 41.64 -45.79 -11.86
C LEU A 78 42.28 -46.75 -12.87
N VAL A 79 42.55 -46.26 -14.07
CA VAL A 79 43.29 -46.93 -15.14
C VAL A 79 44.52 -46.09 -15.45
N GLU A 80 45.69 -46.53 -14.96
CA GLU A 80 46.96 -45.83 -15.20
C GLU A 80 47.51 -46.17 -16.59
N ALA A 81 46.97 -45.53 -17.62
CA ALA A 81 47.33 -45.71 -19.02
C ALA A 81 46.97 -44.48 -19.86
N ASP A 82 47.45 -44.44 -21.11
CA ASP A 82 46.96 -43.50 -22.12
C ASP A 82 45.50 -43.81 -22.50
N PHE A 83 44.78 -42.77 -22.94
CA PHE A 83 43.42 -42.92 -23.43
C PHE A 83 43.36 -43.77 -24.71
N THR A 84 42.47 -44.77 -24.73
CA THR A 84 42.08 -45.51 -25.94
C THR A 84 40.56 -45.39 -26.18
N PRO A 85 40.09 -45.35 -27.44
CA PRO A 85 38.68 -45.12 -27.75
C PRO A 85 37.70 -46.15 -27.15
N GLU A 86 38.15 -47.39 -26.92
CA GLU A 86 37.34 -48.49 -26.36
C GLU A 86 36.90 -48.20 -24.92
N LEU A 87 37.61 -47.31 -24.21
CA LEU A 87 37.23 -46.90 -22.85
C LEU A 87 35.92 -46.10 -22.81
N LEU A 88 35.48 -45.55 -23.94
CA LEU A 88 34.19 -44.87 -24.05
C LEU A 88 33.01 -45.83 -24.18
N ASP A 89 33.25 -47.12 -24.44
CA ASP A 89 32.20 -48.06 -24.81
C ASP A 89 31.21 -48.28 -23.66
N GLY A 90 29.97 -47.86 -23.92
CA GLY A 90 28.85 -47.86 -22.99
C GLY A 90 29.01 -46.92 -21.79
N MET A 91 29.82 -45.88 -21.92
CA MET A 91 29.81 -44.73 -21.01
C MET A 91 28.60 -43.85 -21.32
N ALA A 92 28.00 -43.26 -20.28
CA ALA A 92 26.90 -42.32 -20.44
C ALA A 92 27.39 -40.88 -20.66
N LEU A 93 28.57 -40.57 -20.11
CA LEU A 93 29.15 -39.23 -20.11
C LEU A 93 30.67 -39.33 -20.00
N CYS A 94 31.37 -38.43 -20.67
CA CYS A 94 32.83 -38.29 -20.60
C CYS A 94 33.22 -36.86 -20.22
N VAL A 95 34.22 -36.71 -19.34
CA VAL A 95 34.89 -35.43 -19.06
C VAL A 95 36.35 -35.57 -19.40
N THR A 96 36.90 -34.66 -20.20
CA THR A 96 38.35 -34.62 -20.47
C THR A 96 38.96 -33.36 -19.88
N ALA A 97 39.99 -33.56 -19.06
CA ALA A 97 40.64 -32.55 -18.24
C ALA A 97 42.15 -32.82 -18.20
N THR A 98 42.76 -32.92 -19.39
CA THR A 98 44.20 -33.08 -19.57
C THR A 98 44.83 -31.77 -20.02
N ASP A 99 46.14 -31.60 -19.79
CA ASP A 99 46.91 -30.45 -20.29
C ASP A 99 47.24 -30.57 -21.80
N ASP A 100 46.90 -31.70 -22.45
CA ASP A 100 47.10 -31.92 -23.88
C ASP A 100 45.82 -31.65 -24.67
N ALA A 101 45.78 -30.49 -25.33
CA ALA A 101 44.68 -30.09 -26.20
C ALA A 101 44.42 -31.09 -27.34
N GLY A 102 45.45 -31.76 -27.85
CA GLY A 102 45.32 -32.76 -28.91
C GLY A 102 44.55 -34.00 -28.43
N THR A 103 44.90 -34.51 -27.25
CA THR A 103 44.17 -35.60 -26.59
C THR A 103 42.73 -35.19 -26.26
N ASN A 104 42.51 -33.99 -25.72
CA ASN A 104 41.17 -33.49 -25.40
C ASN A 104 40.24 -33.45 -26.65
N ALA A 105 40.75 -32.95 -27.77
CA ALA A 105 39.99 -32.91 -29.03
C ALA A 105 39.69 -34.31 -29.58
N ARG A 106 40.66 -35.23 -29.51
CA ARG A 106 40.48 -36.63 -29.91
C ARG A 106 39.43 -37.34 -29.07
N VAL A 107 39.49 -37.20 -27.73
CA VAL A 107 38.49 -37.77 -26.81
C VAL A 107 37.09 -37.23 -27.13
N ALA A 108 36.97 -35.92 -27.39
CA ALA A 108 35.70 -35.29 -27.72
C ALA A 108 35.09 -35.83 -29.02
N ALA A 109 35.90 -35.97 -30.08
CA ALA A 109 35.43 -36.53 -31.35
C ALA A 109 34.97 -37.99 -31.20
N GLU A 110 35.75 -38.83 -30.50
CA GLU A 110 35.42 -40.23 -30.27
C GLU A 110 34.17 -40.39 -29.40
N ALA A 111 34.00 -39.57 -28.36
CA ALA A 111 32.82 -39.57 -27.50
C ALA A 111 31.55 -39.22 -28.29
N LYS A 112 31.61 -38.14 -29.09
CA LYS A 112 30.48 -37.69 -29.92
C LYS A 112 30.06 -38.75 -30.95
N SER A 113 31.02 -39.42 -31.59
CA SER A 113 30.72 -40.50 -32.55
C SER A 113 29.97 -41.69 -31.95
N ARG A 114 30.06 -41.88 -30.63
CA ARG A 114 29.39 -42.96 -29.86
C ARG A 114 28.12 -42.49 -29.14
N GLY A 115 27.72 -41.24 -29.30
CA GLY A 115 26.60 -40.65 -28.57
C GLY A 115 26.86 -40.48 -27.06
N VAL A 116 28.14 -40.44 -26.65
CA VAL A 116 28.54 -40.18 -25.26
C VAL A 116 28.65 -38.67 -25.08
N LEU A 117 27.87 -38.10 -24.16
CA LEU A 117 27.94 -36.67 -23.86
C LEU A 117 29.33 -36.29 -23.36
N VAL A 118 29.98 -35.32 -24.00
CA VAL A 118 31.33 -34.89 -23.60
C VAL A 118 31.39 -33.46 -23.06
N ASN A 119 32.15 -33.28 -21.97
CA ASN A 119 32.60 -31.97 -21.50
C ASN A 119 34.13 -31.91 -21.58
N VAL A 120 34.64 -30.92 -22.30
CA VAL A 120 36.06 -30.62 -22.41
C VAL A 120 36.37 -29.41 -21.54
N VAL A 121 37.25 -29.55 -20.56
CA VAL A 121 37.62 -28.43 -19.70
C VAL A 121 38.37 -27.38 -20.51
N ASP A 122 38.01 -26.11 -20.31
CA ASP A 122 38.57 -24.93 -20.97
C ASP A 122 38.40 -24.87 -22.51
N SER A 123 37.58 -25.76 -23.10
CA SER A 123 37.21 -25.73 -24.53
C SER A 123 35.70 -25.88 -24.74
N PRO A 124 34.89 -24.85 -24.45
CA PRO A 124 33.42 -24.89 -24.57
C PRO A 124 32.92 -25.32 -25.95
N GLU A 125 33.63 -24.97 -27.01
CA GLU A 125 33.33 -25.31 -28.41
C GLU A 125 33.38 -26.81 -28.70
N LEU A 126 34.09 -27.58 -27.88
CA LEU A 126 34.19 -29.04 -28.02
C LEU A 126 33.14 -29.78 -27.15
N CYS A 127 32.42 -29.07 -26.28
CA CYS A 127 31.46 -29.66 -25.35
C CYS A 127 30.09 -29.96 -26.00
N ASP A 128 29.39 -30.99 -25.50
CA ASP A 128 27.94 -31.18 -25.71
C ASP A 128 27.12 -30.56 -24.57
N PHE A 129 27.74 -30.36 -23.40
CA PHE A 129 27.12 -29.74 -22.24
C PHE A 129 28.13 -28.93 -21.42
N GLU A 130 27.62 -27.90 -20.75
CA GLU A 130 28.39 -27.15 -19.74
C GLU A 130 28.20 -27.79 -18.36
N ALA A 131 29.25 -27.77 -17.55
CA ALA A 131 29.18 -28.11 -16.12
C ALA A 131 28.95 -26.83 -15.30
N PRO A 132 27.70 -26.51 -14.88
CA PRO A 132 27.38 -25.26 -14.22
C PRO A 132 27.91 -25.19 -12.78
N ALA A 133 27.90 -23.98 -12.20
CA ALA A 133 28.07 -23.79 -10.77
C ALA A 133 26.79 -24.24 -10.05
N VAL A 134 26.86 -25.26 -9.19
CA VAL A 134 25.67 -25.84 -8.54
C VAL A 134 25.67 -25.60 -7.04
N VAL A 135 24.56 -25.10 -6.52
CA VAL A 135 24.22 -25.06 -5.09
C VAL A 135 23.39 -26.28 -4.74
N ARG A 136 23.82 -27.07 -3.75
CA ARG A 136 23.12 -28.29 -3.31
C ARG A 136 22.69 -28.16 -1.84
N ARG A 137 21.40 -28.40 -1.58
CA ARG A 137 20.78 -28.49 -0.25
C ARG A 137 19.91 -29.74 -0.18
N GLY A 138 20.54 -30.89 0.02
CA GLY A 138 19.88 -32.19 -0.08
C GLY A 138 19.27 -32.39 -1.48
N ARG A 139 17.95 -32.53 -1.55
CA ARG A 139 17.21 -32.67 -2.83
C ARG A 139 17.00 -31.34 -3.58
N LEU A 140 17.13 -30.21 -2.91
CA LEU A 140 17.06 -28.90 -3.56
C LEU A 140 18.39 -28.59 -4.25
N GLN A 141 18.32 -28.31 -5.55
CA GLN A 141 19.49 -27.98 -6.36
C GLN A 141 19.20 -26.75 -7.23
N VAL A 142 20.19 -25.86 -7.33
CA VAL A 142 20.16 -24.68 -8.20
C VAL A 142 21.45 -24.65 -9.02
N ALA A 143 21.32 -24.56 -10.34
CA ALA A 143 22.43 -24.50 -11.27
C ALA A 143 22.53 -23.08 -11.88
N VAL A 144 23.73 -22.53 -11.90
CA VAL A 144 24.05 -21.22 -12.47
C VAL A 144 25.09 -21.41 -13.58
N SER A 145 24.78 -20.94 -14.79
CA SER A 145 25.66 -20.96 -15.95
C SER A 145 25.69 -19.56 -16.60
N SER A 146 26.82 -19.22 -17.20
CA SER A 146 26.99 -18.04 -18.05
C SER A 146 27.26 -18.42 -19.51
N GLY A 147 26.98 -19.66 -19.90
CA GLY A 147 27.33 -20.20 -21.23
C GLY A 147 28.83 -20.18 -21.49
N GLY A 148 29.66 -20.29 -20.44
CA GLY A 148 31.11 -20.11 -20.50
C GLY A 148 31.61 -18.65 -20.58
N ALA A 149 30.75 -17.65 -20.75
CA ALA A 149 31.17 -16.25 -20.95
C ALA A 149 31.78 -15.59 -19.69
N SER A 150 31.33 -15.98 -18.50
CA SER A 150 31.88 -15.47 -17.23
C SER A 150 31.76 -16.50 -16.10
N PRO A 151 32.73 -17.42 -15.96
CA PRO A 151 32.76 -18.41 -14.88
C PRO A 151 32.86 -17.77 -13.49
N LEU A 152 33.50 -16.60 -13.39
CA LEU A 152 33.63 -15.84 -12.13
C LEU A 152 32.28 -15.28 -11.66
N LEU A 153 31.44 -14.78 -12.57
CA LEU A 153 30.08 -14.34 -12.24
C LEU A 153 29.22 -15.51 -11.75
N ALA A 154 29.25 -16.65 -12.46
CA ALA A 154 28.53 -17.85 -12.05
C ALA A 154 28.97 -18.35 -10.66
N SER A 155 30.28 -18.28 -10.38
CA SER A 155 30.84 -18.63 -9.07
C SER A 155 30.43 -17.67 -7.96
N ARG A 156 30.37 -16.36 -8.25
CA ARG A 156 29.89 -15.34 -7.29
C ARG A 156 28.41 -15.56 -6.94
N LEU A 157 27.57 -15.74 -7.97
CA LEU A 157 26.14 -15.99 -7.78
C LEU A 157 25.88 -17.30 -7.02
N LYS A 158 26.66 -18.35 -7.29
CA LYS A 158 26.63 -19.58 -6.51
C LYS A 158 26.87 -19.30 -5.02
N ARG A 159 27.88 -18.49 -4.67
CA ARG A 159 28.20 -18.15 -3.27
C ARG A 159 27.07 -17.35 -2.61
N GLU A 160 26.52 -16.36 -3.31
CA GLU A 160 25.38 -15.55 -2.81
C GLU A 160 24.14 -16.45 -2.55
N LEU A 161 23.89 -17.42 -3.43
CA LEU A 161 22.81 -18.41 -3.24
C LEU A 161 23.13 -19.38 -2.09
N GLU A 162 24.38 -19.76 -1.89
CA GLU A 162 24.79 -20.59 -0.75
C GLU A 162 24.62 -19.88 0.59
N GLU A 163 24.89 -18.57 0.65
CA GLU A 163 24.67 -17.72 1.82
C GLU A 163 23.18 -17.53 2.12
N ARG A 164 22.36 -17.35 1.08
CA ARG A 164 20.92 -17.13 1.22
C ARG A 164 20.15 -18.39 1.60
N TYR A 165 20.50 -19.54 1.00
CA TYR A 165 19.84 -20.81 1.23
C TYR A 165 20.79 -21.73 2.00
N GLY A 166 20.69 -21.75 3.33
CA GLY A 166 21.52 -22.60 4.19
C GLY A 166 21.17 -24.10 4.15
N PRO A 167 21.91 -24.95 4.88
CA PRO A 167 21.68 -26.41 4.97
C PRO A 167 20.24 -26.80 5.37
N GLU A 168 19.55 -25.97 6.16
CA GLU A 168 18.19 -26.17 6.65
C GLU A 168 17.15 -26.38 5.54
N TYR A 169 17.39 -25.81 4.35
CA TYR A 169 16.51 -25.99 3.20
C TYR A 169 16.50 -27.42 2.67
N GLY A 170 17.54 -28.21 2.94
CA GLY A 170 17.56 -29.64 2.63
C GLY A 170 16.59 -30.44 3.50
N LEU A 171 16.47 -30.08 4.78
CA LEU A 171 15.49 -30.65 5.70
C LEU A 171 14.08 -30.23 5.29
N ILE A 172 13.85 -28.93 5.07
CA ILE A 172 12.55 -28.40 4.64
C ILE A 172 12.04 -29.09 3.36
N THR A 173 12.91 -29.25 2.36
CA THR A 173 12.55 -29.96 1.11
C THR A 173 12.13 -31.41 1.37
N SER A 174 12.78 -32.06 2.35
CA SER A 174 12.44 -33.44 2.75
C SER A 174 11.09 -33.50 3.47
N LEU A 175 10.82 -32.57 4.39
CA LEU A 175 9.55 -32.43 5.11
C LEU A 175 8.37 -32.19 4.15
N LEU A 176 8.52 -31.25 3.22
CA LEU A 176 7.53 -30.99 2.17
C LEU A 176 7.31 -32.23 1.29
N GLY A 177 8.36 -33.02 1.04
CA GLY A 177 8.26 -34.30 0.36
C GLY A 177 7.37 -35.31 1.11
N ARG A 178 7.50 -35.40 2.44
CA ARG A 178 6.66 -36.25 3.30
C ARG A 178 5.21 -35.77 3.31
N ALA A 179 4.98 -34.47 3.50
CA ALA A 179 3.64 -33.87 3.48
C ALA A 179 2.94 -34.11 2.13
N ARG A 180 3.65 -33.94 1.01
CA ARG A 180 3.12 -34.23 -0.34
C ARG A 180 2.73 -35.70 -0.52
N ALA A 181 3.55 -36.62 -0.02
CA ALA A 181 3.23 -38.05 -0.08
C ALA A 181 1.96 -38.36 0.72
N GLU A 182 1.80 -37.75 1.90
CA GLU A 182 0.62 -37.95 2.75
C GLU A 182 -0.66 -37.35 2.17
N LEU A 183 -0.59 -36.13 1.64
CA LEU A 183 -1.71 -35.51 0.92
C LEU A 183 -2.16 -36.36 -0.27
N ARG A 184 -1.22 -36.99 -1.00
CA ARG A 184 -1.57 -37.91 -2.08
C ARG A 184 -2.30 -39.16 -1.61
N ARG A 185 -2.10 -39.60 -0.36
CA ARG A 185 -2.81 -40.75 0.23
C ARG A 185 -4.21 -40.38 0.73
N ARG A 186 -4.35 -39.22 1.38
CA ARG A 186 -5.60 -38.83 2.08
C ARG A 186 -6.58 -38.02 1.23
N GLU A 187 -6.10 -37.28 0.24
CA GLU A 187 -6.91 -36.36 -0.55
C GLU A 187 -7.02 -36.81 -2.00
N SER A 188 -8.24 -37.14 -2.44
CA SER A 188 -8.52 -37.59 -3.81
C SER A 188 -8.51 -36.44 -4.81
N SER A 189 -8.87 -35.23 -4.40
CA SER A 189 -8.94 -34.06 -5.30
C SER A 189 -7.55 -33.55 -5.68
N ALA A 190 -7.30 -33.33 -6.97
CA ALA A 190 -6.05 -32.71 -7.44
C ALA A 190 -5.95 -31.23 -7.04
N GLU A 191 -7.06 -30.49 -7.10
CA GLU A 191 -7.13 -29.07 -6.74
C GLU A 191 -6.94 -28.88 -5.24
N ALA A 192 -7.61 -29.67 -4.40
CA ALA A 192 -7.48 -29.58 -2.95
C ALA A 192 -6.05 -29.94 -2.48
N ARG A 193 -5.41 -30.93 -3.12
CA ARG A 193 -3.99 -31.24 -2.87
C ARG A 193 -3.08 -30.09 -3.21
N LEU A 194 -3.33 -29.38 -4.33
CA LEU A 194 -2.52 -28.24 -4.73
C LEU A 194 -2.63 -27.10 -3.73
N VAL A 195 -3.84 -26.76 -3.29
CA VAL A 195 -4.10 -25.71 -2.29
C VAL A 195 -3.41 -26.03 -0.96
N ARG A 196 -3.57 -27.24 -0.44
CA ARG A 196 -2.95 -27.65 0.84
C ARG A 196 -1.43 -27.76 0.73
N LEU A 197 -0.89 -28.21 -0.41
CA LEU A 197 0.54 -28.24 -0.63
C LEU A 197 1.12 -26.83 -0.74
N GLN A 198 0.41 -25.88 -1.34
CA GLN A 198 0.81 -24.48 -1.38
C GLN A 198 0.88 -23.90 0.02
N ALA A 199 -0.14 -24.11 0.85
CA ALA A 199 -0.14 -23.68 2.25
C ALA A 199 1.04 -24.27 3.05
N ALA A 200 1.37 -25.55 2.82
CA ALA A 200 2.52 -26.20 3.43
C ALA A 200 3.85 -25.57 2.99
N VAL A 201 3.99 -25.21 1.71
CA VAL A 201 5.19 -24.52 1.18
C VAL A 201 5.31 -23.12 1.75
N ASP A 202 4.23 -22.36 1.78
CA ASP A 202 4.23 -21.00 2.33
C ASP A 202 4.65 -21.01 3.80
N ARG A 203 4.04 -21.89 4.61
CA ARG A 203 4.42 -22.08 6.02
C ARG A 203 5.85 -22.57 6.19
N ALA A 204 6.32 -23.46 5.32
CA ALA A 204 7.70 -23.98 5.39
C ALA A 204 8.76 -22.90 5.17
N LEU A 205 8.41 -21.81 4.48
CA LEU A 205 9.31 -20.68 4.20
C LEU A 205 9.18 -19.54 5.23
N ASP A 206 8.26 -19.65 6.19
CA ASP A 206 8.14 -18.67 7.27
C ASP A 206 9.42 -18.63 8.13
N PRO A 207 9.87 -17.44 8.56
CA PRO A 207 11.11 -17.29 9.32
C PRO A 207 11.21 -18.19 10.55
N GLU A 208 10.09 -18.44 11.24
CA GLU A 208 10.04 -19.30 12.44
C GLU A 208 10.30 -20.77 12.12
N VAL A 209 9.73 -21.28 11.03
CA VAL A 209 9.89 -22.68 10.60
C VAL A 209 11.30 -22.89 10.04
N VAL A 210 11.82 -21.92 9.29
CA VAL A 210 13.20 -21.91 8.81
C VAL A 210 14.20 -21.88 9.98
N ALA A 211 13.94 -21.07 11.00
CA ALA A 211 14.75 -21.04 12.22
C ALA A 211 14.71 -22.37 12.98
N ALA A 212 13.52 -22.99 13.13
CA ALA A 212 13.39 -24.31 13.75
C ALA A 212 14.18 -25.39 13.00
N ALA A 213 14.11 -25.39 11.66
CA ALA A 213 14.90 -26.30 10.84
C ALA A 213 16.41 -26.05 10.98
N ARG A 214 16.84 -24.79 11.06
CA ARG A 214 18.25 -24.41 11.28
C ARG A 214 18.78 -24.85 12.64
N GLU A 215 17.94 -24.79 13.67
CA GLU A 215 18.26 -25.21 15.04
C GLU A 215 18.18 -26.72 15.26
N GLY A 216 17.83 -27.50 14.22
CA GLY A 216 17.67 -28.96 14.32
C GLY A 216 16.38 -29.40 15.02
N ARG A 217 15.41 -28.50 15.22
CA ARG A 217 14.08 -28.82 15.77
C ARG A 217 13.16 -29.37 14.68
N GLU A 218 13.54 -30.51 14.10
CA GLU A 218 12.82 -31.14 12.99
C GLU A 218 11.35 -31.41 13.30
N ALA A 219 11.03 -31.87 14.52
CA ALA A 219 9.66 -32.16 14.93
C ALA A 219 8.74 -30.92 14.93
N ASP A 220 9.27 -29.76 15.32
CA ASP A 220 8.52 -28.50 15.32
C ASP A 220 8.27 -28.02 13.90
N ALA A 221 9.32 -28.03 13.06
CA ALA A 221 9.20 -27.65 11.66
C ALA A 221 8.25 -28.59 10.89
N GLU A 222 8.35 -29.90 11.14
CA GLU A 222 7.45 -30.90 10.56
C GLU A 222 6.01 -30.65 10.99
N ARG A 223 5.78 -30.41 12.29
CA ARG A 223 4.45 -30.16 12.82
C ARG A 223 3.80 -28.93 12.17
N GLU A 224 4.52 -27.82 12.07
CA GLU A 224 4.00 -26.58 11.45
C GLU A 224 3.65 -26.78 9.97
N ILE A 225 4.50 -27.50 9.24
CA ILE A 225 4.26 -27.83 7.82
C ILE A 225 3.04 -28.76 7.69
N LEU A 226 2.91 -29.77 8.55
CA LEU A 226 1.78 -30.70 8.53
C LEU A 226 0.47 -30.02 8.97
N LEU A 227 0.51 -29.08 9.92
CA LEU A 227 -0.64 -28.28 10.33
C LEU A 227 -1.15 -27.43 9.16
N ALA A 228 -0.27 -26.69 8.48
CA ALA A 228 -0.63 -25.90 7.30
C ALA A 228 -1.13 -26.77 6.14
N ALA A 229 -0.63 -28.01 6.02
CA ALA A 229 -1.14 -28.99 5.07
C ALA A 229 -2.49 -29.61 5.46
N GLY A 230 -3.02 -29.34 6.66
CA GLY A 230 -4.24 -29.99 7.18
C GLY A 230 -4.06 -31.48 7.49
N LEU A 231 -2.84 -31.90 7.83
CA LEU A 231 -2.47 -33.30 8.08
C LEU A 231 -2.23 -33.63 9.57
N ALA A 232 -2.09 -32.61 10.43
CA ALA A 232 -1.96 -32.73 11.88
C ALA A 232 -3.07 -31.92 12.58
N ALA A 233 -3.49 -32.35 13.78
CA ALA A 233 -4.42 -31.62 14.63
C ALA A 233 -3.66 -30.70 15.59
N ALA A 234 -4.15 -29.48 15.81
CA ALA A 234 -3.59 -28.55 16.79
C ALA A 234 -3.90 -29.03 18.22
N PRO A 235 -2.96 -28.95 19.18
CA PRO A 235 -3.31 -29.17 20.59
C PRO A 235 -4.33 -28.12 21.04
N GLY A 236 -5.28 -28.52 21.90
CA GLY A 236 -6.45 -27.74 22.31
C GLY A 236 -6.12 -26.27 22.56
N ARG A 237 -6.51 -25.44 21.58
CA ARG A 237 -6.20 -24.01 21.55
C ARG A 237 -6.87 -23.32 22.74
N LEU A 238 -6.10 -22.50 23.45
CA LEU A 238 -6.64 -21.53 24.39
C LEU A 238 -7.21 -20.37 23.57
N LEU A 239 -8.52 -20.13 23.69
CA LEU A 239 -9.22 -19.03 23.04
C LEU A 239 -9.58 -17.96 24.08
N ARG A 240 -9.07 -16.76 23.84
CA ARG A 240 -9.35 -15.58 24.66
C ARG A 240 -10.62 -14.91 24.14
N VAL A 241 -11.66 -14.87 24.97
CA VAL A 241 -12.96 -14.29 24.64
C VAL A 241 -13.07 -12.92 25.31
N GLY A 242 -12.96 -11.87 24.50
CA GLY A 242 -13.04 -10.48 24.91
C GLY A 242 -14.47 -10.02 25.19
N CYS A 243 -14.65 -9.26 26.27
CA CYS A 243 -15.90 -8.58 26.58
C CYS A 243 -15.65 -7.30 27.39
N ARG A 244 -16.69 -6.46 27.54
CA ARG A 244 -16.64 -5.27 28.40
C ARG A 244 -16.73 -5.63 29.89
N GLY A 245 -16.27 -4.73 30.76
CA GLY A 245 -16.22 -4.98 32.21
C GLY A 245 -17.55 -4.96 32.97
N SER A 246 -18.63 -4.47 32.35
CA SER A 246 -19.96 -4.43 33.00
C SER A 246 -20.47 -5.83 33.34
N GLY A 247 -21.25 -5.97 34.43
CA GLY A 247 -21.81 -7.25 34.84
C GLY A 247 -22.62 -7.94 33.74
N LEU A 248 -23.41 -7.18 32.97
CA LEU A 248 -24.15 -7.70 31.83
C LEU A 248 -23.22 -8.21 30.72
N ALA A 249 -22.19 -7.46 30.34
CA ALA A 249 -21.28 -7.86 29.27
C ALA A 249 -20.47 -9.12 29.62
N ARG A 250 -20.01 -9.23 30.88
CA ARG A 250 -19.39 -10.47 31.39
C ARG A 250 -20.35 -11.65 31.32
N ARG A 251 -21.59 -11.49 31.79
CA ARG A 251 -22.59 -12.56 31.71
C ARG A 251 -22.92 -12.97 30.28
N GLN A 252 -22.93 -12.02 29.33
CA GLN A 252 -23.09 -12.32 27.91
C GLN A 252 -21.93 -13.16 27.36
N ALA A 253 -20.69 -12.83 27.73
CA ALA A 253 -19.52 -13.61 27.33
C ALA A 253 -19.53 -15.02 27.95
N GLU A 254 -19.94 -15.16 29.20
CA GLU A 254 -20.14 -16.47 29.85
C GLU A 254 -21.17 -17.32 29.09
N LEU A 255 -22.34 -16.76 28.73
CA LEU A 255 -23.37 -17.46 27.95
C LEU A 255 -22.83 -17.96 26.60
N VAL A 256 -22.03 -17.15 25.91
CA VAL A 256 -21.38 -17.55 24.65
C VAL A 256 -20.38 -18.68 24.90
N VAL A 257 -19.54 -18.59 25.94
CA VAL A 257 -18.58 -19.65 26.28
C VAL A 257 -19.29 -20.95 26.69
N GLU A 258 -20.38 -20.87 27.45
CA GLU A 258 -21.22 -22.01 27.80
C GLU A 258 -21.76 -22.70 26.53
N ALA A 259 -22.26 -21.93 25.55
CA ALA A 259 -22.73 -22.45 24.27
C ALA A 259 -21.61 -23.07 23.42
N LEU A 260 -20.43 -22.44 23.36
CA LEU A 260 -19.27 -22.97 22.64
C LEU A 260 -18.75 -24.27 23.27
N ARG A 261 -18.75 -24.38 24.60
CA ARG A 261 -18.39 -25.63 25.29
C ARG A 261 -19.40 -26.73 24.99
N ALA A 262 -20.69 -26.42 25.03
CA ALA A 262 -21.75 -27.39 24.74
C ALA A 262 -21.69 -27.89 23.28
N SER A 263 -21.37 -27.01 22.31
CA SER A 263 -21.27 -27.38 20.89
C SER A 263 -20.03 -28.21 20.54
N CYS A 264 -19.06 -28.33 21.45
CA CYS A 264 -17.87 -29.16 21.25
C CYS A 264 -18.06 -30.63 21.63
N GLY A 265 -19.09 -30.99 22.42
CA GLY A 265 -19.44 -32.37 22.77
C GLY A 265 -18.42 -33.12 23.65
N SER A 266 -18.94 -34.02 24.48
CA SER A 266 -18.20 -35.06 25.24
C SER A 266 -18.17 -36.40 24.48
N SER A 267 -18.12 -36.35 23.15
CA SER A 267 -18.06 -37.53 22.29
C SER A 267 -16.63 -38.07 22.21
N GLY A 268 -16.40 -39.17 22.91
CA GLY A 268 -15.17 -39.98 22.86
C GLY A 268 -14.97 -40.72 21.54
N ASP A 269 -14.80 -39.99 20.45
CA ASP A 269 -14.06 -40.47 19.29
C ASP A 269 -12.64 -39.89 19.32
N ALA A 270 -11.67 -40.78 19.13
CA ALA A 270 -10.30 -40.62 19.58
C ALA A 270 -9.56 -39.40 19.01
N GLY A 271 -9.18 -38.46 19.89
CA GLY A 271 -7.94 -37.69 19.74
C GLY A 271 -7.98 -36.18 19.91
N ASP A 272 -9.14 -35.51 19.85
CA ASP A 272 -9.17 -34.03 19.87
C ASP A 272 -9.21 -33.46 21.30
N PRO A 273 -8.22 -32.64 21.72
CA PRO A 273 -8.29 -31.95 23.01
C PRO A 273 -9.30 -30.81 22.92
N ALA A 274 -10.32 -30.80 23.79
CA ALA A 274 -11.32 -29.73 23.84
C ALA A 274 -10.68 -28.33 23.98
N PRO A 275 -11.18 -27.31 23.26
CA PRO A 275 -10.66 -25.95 23.36
C PRO A 275 -10.87 -25.39 24.77
N ARG A 276 -9.88 -24.64 25.26
CA ARG A 276 -9.98 -23.92 26.54
C ARG A 276 -10.41 -22.49 26.26
N PHE A 277 -11.25 -21.93 27.12
CA PHE A 277 -11.74 -20.55 26.98
C PHE A 277 -11.33 -19.71 28.19
N GLU A 278 -10.75 -18.55 27.93
CA GLU A 278 -10.39 -17.54 28.92
C GLU A 278 -11.19 -16.26 28.64
N LEU A 279 -11.88 -15.72 29.65
CA LEU A 279 -12.57 -14.44 29.51
C LEU A 279 -11.60 -13.29 29.73
N VAL A 280 -11.49 -12.39 28.75
CA VAL A 280 -10.64 -11.20 28.82
C VAL A 280 -11.54 -9.97 28.90
N THR A 281 -11.42 -9.22 30.00
CA THR A 281 -12.16 -7.97 30.17
C THR A 281 -11.38 -6.80 29.58
N ILE A 282 -12.01 -6.04 28.68
CA ILE A 282 -11.43 -4.86 28.05
C ILE A 282 -12.25 -3.62 28.44
N SER A 283 -11.58 -2.61 28.96
CA SER A 283 -12.20 -1.32 29.31
C SER A 283 -12.41 -0.49 28.05
N THR A 284 -13.66 -0.10 27.77
CA THR A 284 -14.01 0.75 26.62
C THR A 284 -14.18 2.21 27.04
N GLY A 285 -13.93 3.17 26.14
CA GLY A 285 -14.11 4.60 26.43
C GLY A 285 -15.50 4.96 26.95
N GLY A 286 -16.55 4.28 26.47
CA GLY A 286 -17.92 4.45 26.95
C GLY A 286 -18.19 3.92 28.37
N ASP A 287 -17.30 3.12 28.95
CA ASP A 287 -17.34 2.69 30.35
C ASP A 287 -16.67 3.70 31.30
N LEU A 288 -15.81 4.59 30.77
CA LEU A 288 -15.06 5.59 31.54
C LEU A 288 -15.75 6.97 31.57
N ASP A 289 -16.55 7.31 30.55
CA ASP A 289 -17.34 8.55 30.51
C ASP A 289 -18.80 8.32 30.95
N VAL A 290 -19.11 8.73 32.19
CA VAL A 290 -20.46 8.64 32.79
C VAL A 290 -21.21 9.98 32.80
N THR A 291 -20.59 11.06 32.34
CA THR A 291 -21.10 12.44 32.48
C THR A 291 -21.70 13.01 31.19
N THR A 292 -21.20 12.59 30.03
CA THR A 292 -21.66 13.09 28.73
C THR A 292 -23.03 12.47 28.37
N PRO A 293 -24.01 13.18 27.77
CA PRO A 293 -25.26 12.58 27.27
C PRO A 293 -25.05 11.54 26.15
N LEU A 294 -25.96 10.56 26.00
CA LEU A 294 -25.76 9.44 25.02
C LEU A 294 -25.81 9.93 23.57
N ALA A 295 -26.58 10.98 23.31
CA ALA A 295 -26.60 11.66 22.01
C ALA A 295 -25.26 12.37 21.69
N ASP A 296 -24.48 12.74 22.72
CA ASP A 296 -23.25 13.52 22.59
C ASP A 296 -21.97 12.65 22.59
N LEU A 297 -22.06 11.37 22.98
CA LEU A 297 -20.99 10.36 22.88
C LEU A 297 -20.83 9.81 21.44
N SER A 298 -21.05 10.66 20.43
CA SER A 298 -21.38 10.35 19.03
C SER A 298 -20.27 9.70 18.19
N THR A 299 -19.60 8.67 18.73
CA THR A 299 -18.72 7.80 17.96
C THR A 299 -19.36 6.47 17.60
N VAL A 300 -19.31 6.12 16.31
CA VAL A 300 -19.60 4.77 15.86
C VAL A 300 -18.56 3.87 16.54
N GLY A 301 -19.01 2.93 17.38
CA GLY A 301 -18.12 2.00 18.06
C GLY A 301 -17.56 2.46 19.42
N THR A 302 -18.13 3.47 20.12
CA THR A 302 -17.70 3.87 21.49
C THR A 302 -17.65 2.71 22.51
N PHE A 303 -18.33 1.61 22.21
CA PHE A 303 -18.40 0.39 23.03
C PHE A 303 -17.78 -0.84 22.36
N THR A 304 -17.25 -0.74 21.13
CA THR A 304 -16.74 -1.89 20.35
C THR A 304 -15.30 -1.69 19.87
N ASN A 305 -14.83 -0.45 19.67
CA ASN A 305 -13.52 -0.14 19.10
C ASN A 305 -12.33 -0.78 19.84
N GLU A 306 -12.33 -0.81 21.18
CA GLU A 306 -11.24 -1.42 21.94
C GLU A 306 -11.24 -2.95 21.83
N LEU A 307 -12.42 -3.57 21.72
CA LEU A 307 -12.55 -5.02 21.46
C LEU A 307 -12.09 -5.36 20.03
N GLU A 308 -12.51 -4.57 19.04
CA GLU A 308 -12.09 -4.72 17.64
C GLU A 308 -10.57 -4.56 17.47
N ARG A 309 -9.96 -3.58 18.15
CA ARG A 309 -8.50 -3.45 18.21
C ARG A 309 -7.85 -4.66 18.86
N ALA A 310 -8.39 -5.14 19.99
CA ALA A 310 -7.83 -6.31 20.66
C ALA A 310 -7.91 -7.58 19.78
N LEU A 311 -8.95 -7.73 18.97
CA LEU A 311 -9.05 -8.79 17.95
C LEU A 311 -7.95 -8.63 16.88
N LEU A 312 -7.83 -7.44 16.27
CA LEU A 312 -6.85 -7.19 15.21
C LEU A 312 -5.40 -7.34 15.67
N HIS A 313 -5.09 -7.00 16.93
CA HIS A 313 -3.76 -7.15 17.51
C HIS A 313 -3.49 -8.55 18.11
N GLY A 314 -4.42 -9.50 17.97
CA GLY A 314 -4.24 -10.85 18.50
C GLY A 314 -4.22 -10.93 20.03
N GLN A 315 -4.77 -9.94 20.73
CA GLN A 315 -4.89 -9.92 22.19
C GLN A 315 -6.07 -10.77 22.67
N ILE A 316 -7.12 -10.85 21.86
CA ILE A 316 -8.26 -11.76 22.01
C ILE A 316 -8.51 -12.50 20.69
N ASP A 317 -9.22 -13.61 20.76
CA ASP A 317 -9.54 -14.47 19.62
C ASP A 317 -11.00 -14.34 19.18
N LEU A 318 -11.91 -14.14 20.15
CA LEU A 318 -13.33 -13.85 19.94
C LEU A 318 -13.71 -12.61 20.73
N ALA A 319 -14.64 -11.78 20.23
CA ALA A 319 -15.26 -10.70 20.99
C ALA A 319 -16.77 -10.86 21.04
N VAL A 320 -17.37 -10.67 22.23
CA VAL A 320 -18.81 -10.83 22.45
C VAL A 320 -19.48 -9.47 22.64
N HIS A 321 -20.52 -9.23 21.84
CA HIS A 321 -21.26 -7.97 21.80
C HIS A 321 -22.76 -8.18 21.96
N SER A 322 -23.45 -7.17 22.50
CA SER A 322 -24.89 -7.01 22.23
C SER A 322 -25.03 -6.49 20.79
N LEU A 323 -25.72 -7.21 19.90
CA LEU A 323 -25.70 -6.90 18.47
C LEU A 323 -26.29 -5.51 18.12
N LYS A 324 -27.21 -4.99 18.95
CA LYS A 324 -27.74 -3.62 18.82
C LYS A 324 -26.70 -2.51 19.01
N ASP A 325 -25.57 -2.82 19.65
CA ASP A 325 -24.48 -1.88 19.92
C ASP A 325 -23.37 -1.97 18.84
N LEU A 326 -23.42 -2.99 17.97
CA LEU A 326 -22.45 -3.21 16.91
C LEU A 326 -22.83 -2.39 15.65
N PRO A 327 -21.91 -1.64 15.03
CA PRO A 327 -22.18 -0.93 13.78
C PRO A 327 -22.63 -1.87 12.66
N THR A 328 -23.36 -1.34 11.68
CA THR A 328 -23.87 -2.13 10.54
C THR A 328 -22.77 -2.59 9.58
N ALA A 329 -21.71 -1.80 9.43
CA ALA A 329 -20.50 -2.16 8.70
C ALA A 329 -19.44 -2.72 9.66
N MET A 330 -18.77 -3.80 9.25
CA MET A 330 -17.67 -4.40 10.00
C MET A 330 -16.33 -3.75 9.60
N PRO A 331 -15.37 -3.62 10.53
CA PRO A 331 -14.00 -3.21 10.20
C PRO A 331 -13.30 -4.18 9.25
N ALA A 332 -12.35 -3.67 8.45
CA ALA A 332 -11.54 -4.52 7.58
C ALA A 332 -10.71 -5.52 8.41
N GLY A 333 -10.74 -6.80 8.03
CA GLY A 333 -10.03 -7.88 8.71
C GLY A 333 -10.83 -8.58 9.83
N LEU A 334 -12.03 -8.10 10.16
CA LEU A 334 -12.92 -8.75 11.13
C LEU A 334 -14.19 -9.29 10.47
N VAL A 335 -14.81 -10.30 11.08
CA VAL A 335 -16.05 -10.93 10.61
C VAL A 335 -17.00 -11.22 11.76
N LEU A 336 -18.30 -11.03 11.53
CA LEU A 336 -19.37 -11.46 12.43
C LEU A 336 -19.59 -12.97 12.29
N ALA A 337 -18.84 -13.75 13.06
CA ALA A 337 -18.79 -15.21 12.96
C ALA A 337 -20.06 -15.89 13.47
N ALA A 338 -20.73 -15.36 14.50
CA ALA A 338 -21.98 -15.92 15.01
C ALA A 338 -22.98 -14.86 15.51
N VAL A 339 -24.26 -15.14 15.34
CA VAL A 339 -25.39 -14.48 15.98
C VAL A 339 -26.17 -15.54 16.74
N THR A 340 -26.27 -15.39 18.06
CA THR A 340 -26.95 -16.39 18.90
C THR A 340 -28.47 -16.27 18.80
N THR A 341 -29.19 -17.29 19.26
CA THR A 341 -30.64 -17.22 19.47
C THR A 341 -31.05 -15.96 20.24
N ARG A 342 -32.17 -15.35 19.83
CA ARG A 342 -32.66 -14.09 20.39
C ARG A 342 -33.25 -14.30 21.79
N ALA A 343 -32.78 -13.52 22.76
CA ALA A 343 -33.49 -13.36 24.05
C ALA A 343 -34.70 -12.42 23.89
N ASP A 344 -35.52 -12.23 24.94
CA ASP A 344 -36.72 -11.39 24.84
C ASP A 344 -36.39 -9.96 24.36
N PRO A 345 -36.89 -9.55 23.17
CA PRO A 345 -36.56 -8.27 22.58
C PRO A 345 -37.31 -7.09 23.19
N ARG A 346 -38.32 -7.34 24.04
CA ARG A 346 -39.19 -6.31 24.59
C ARG A 346 -38.41 -5.31 25.46
N ASP A 347 -38.94 -4.09 25.54
CA ASP A 347 -38.56 -3.17 26.60
C ASP A 347 -39.44 -3.42 27.83
N ALA A 348 -38.89 -3.18 29.01
CA ALA A 348 -39.51 -3.45 30.30
C ALA A 348 -39.55 -2.19 31.15
N ILE A 349 -40.68 -1.97 31.82
CA ILE A 349 -40.87 -0.93 32.84
C ILE A 349 -40.51 -1.50 34.20
N ILE A 350 -39.69 -0.73 34.92
CA ILE A 350 -39.37 -0.95 36.33
C ILE A 350 -39.75 0.33 37.05
N SER A 351 -40.68 0.25 38.01
CA SER A 351 -41.23 1.39 38.74
C SER A 351 -41.22 1.14 40.24
N ARG A 352 -41.10 2.22 41.00
CA ARG A 352 -41.15 2.15 42.47
C ARG A 352 -42.54 1.81 43.01
N SER A 353 -43.58 2.19 42.26
CA SER A 353 -44.98 2.02 42.66
C SER A 353 -45.51 0.61 42.37
N GLY A 354 -44.73 -0.25 41.71
CA GLY A 354 -45.15 -1.57 41.26
C GLY A 354 -46.07 -1.55 40.03
N ARG A 355 -46.33 -0.36 39.46
CA ARG A 355 -47.27 -0.15 38.36
C ARG A 355 -46.57 -0.17 37.00
N GLY A 356 -47.31 -0.56 35.96
CA GLY A 356 -46.91 -0.41 34.56
C GLY A 356 -46.99 1.05 34.06
N LEU A 357 -46.63 1.27 32.79
CA LEU A 357 -46.55 2.59 32.14
C LEU A 357 -47.88 3.37 32.23
N ALA A 358 -49.02 2.69 32.02
CA ALA A 358 -50.34 3.31 32.12
C ALA A 358 -50.71 3.73 33.55
N GLY A 359 -50.15 3.06 34.57
CA GLY A 359 -50.47 3.29 35.98
C GLY A 359 -49.62 4.38 36.67
N LEU A 360 -48.63 4.95 35.97
CA LEU A 360 -47.78 6.02 36.49
C LEU A 360 -48.56 7.33 36.67
N PRO A 361 -48.30 8.10 37.75
CA PRO A 361 -49.00 9.35 38.02
C PRO A 361 -48.73 10.41 36.94
N PRO A 362 -49.69 11.30 36.64
CA PRO A 362 -49.46 12.44 35.75
C PRO A 362 -48.28 13.30 36.22
N GLY A 363 -47.42 13.71 35.29
CA GLY A 363 -46.17 14.42 35.59
C GLY A 363 -45.05 13.53 36.17
N GLY A 364 -45.27 12.22 36.29
CA GLY A 364 -44.27 11.27 36.77
C GLY A 364 -43.05 11.19 35.86
N SER A 365 -41.89 10.93 36.45
CA SER A 365 -40.59 10.91 35.80
C SER A 365 -40.19 9.51 35.31
N VAL A 366 -39.82 9.39 34.03
CA VAL A 366 -39.36 8.15 33.40
C VAL A 366 -37.89 8.28 32.96
N GLY A 367 -37.01 7.46 33.53
CA GLY A 367 -35.59 7.46 33.24
C GLY A 367 -35.21 6.67 31.98
N THR A 368 -34.71 7.37 30.94
CA THR A 368 -34.10 6.75 29.76
C THR A 368 -33.24 7.75 28.99
N SER A 369 -32.05 7.33 28.53
CA SER A 369 -31.23 8.10 27.59
C SER A 369 -31.37 7.64 26.12
N SER A 370 -32.29 6.72 25.83
CA SER A 370 -32.59 6.32 24.45
C SER A 370 -33.63 7.26 23.85
N PRO A 371 -33.31 7.98 22.75
CA PRO A 371 -34.29 8.84 22.08
C PRO A 371 -35.53 8.07 21.59
N ARG A 372 -35.35 6.86 21.07
CA ARG A 372 -36.44 5.93 20.73
C ARG A 372 -37.40 5.70 21.90
N ARG A 373 -36.86 5.31 23.07
CA ARG A 373 -37.71 5.02 24.24
C ARG A 373 -38.41 6.27 24.75
N ALA A 374 -37.71 7.41 24.81
CA ALA A 374 -38.30 8.67 25.25
C ALA A 374 -39.44 9.12 24.32
N ALA A 375 -39.24 9.05 23.00
CA ALA A 375 -40.28 9.37 22.02
C ALA A 375 -41.48 8.42 22.12
N LEU A 376 -41.27 7.11 22.28
CA LEU A 376 -42.36 6.14 22.46
C LEU A 376 -43.13 6.34 23.78
N VAL A 377 -42.44 6.66 24.87
CA VAL A 377 -43.10 7.01 26.14
C VAL A 377 -43.95 8.26 25.97
N ARG A 378 -43.42 9.34 25.37
CA ARG A 378 -44.16 10.57 25.13
C ARG A 378 -45.35 10.38 24.18
N ARG A 379 -45.22 9.50 23.18
CA ARG A 379 -46.32 9.14 22.28
C ARG A 379 -47.48 8.48 23.03
N LEU A 380 -47.20 7.61 23.99
CA LEU A 380 -48.22 6.88 24.76
C LEU A 380 -48.74 7.66 25.97
N ARG A 381 -47.88 8.47 26.58
CA ARG A 381 -48.12 9.21 27.83
C ARG A 381 -47.43 10.59 27.76
N PRO A 382 -48.00 11.54 26.99
CA PRO A 382 -47.41 12.88 26.81
C PRO A 382 -47.38 13.70 28.10
N ASP A 383 -48.12 13.28 29.13
CA ASP A 383 -48.13 13.86 30.46
C ASP A 383 -46.95 13.42 31.35
N LEU A 384 -46.14 12.43 30.93
CA LEU A 384 -44.97 11.96 31.68
C LEU A 384 -43.68 12.68 31.27
N GLU A 385 -42.79 12.91 32.24
CA GLU A 385 -41.51 13.58 32.02
C GLU A 385 -40.38 12.57 31.77
N CYS A 386 -39.85 12.50 30.55
CA CYS A 386 -38.69 11.67 30.25
C CYS A 386 -37.37 12.38 30.61
N ARG A 387 -36.62 11.80 31.55
CA ARG A 387 -35.33 12.33 32.03
C ARG A 387 -34.16 11.41 31.63
N PRO A 388 -32.98 11.96 31.26
CA PRO A 388 -31.82 11.15 30.89
C PRO A 388 -31.39 10.19 32.01
N LEU A 389 -30.99 8.96 31.66
CA LEU A 389 -30.50 7.94 32.60
C LEU A 389 -29.32 7.16 32.00
N ARG A 390 -28.16 7.28 32.64
CA ARG A 390 -26.87 6.68 32.25
C ARG A 390 -26.40 5.62 33.25
N GLY A 391 -25.33 4.91 32.89
CA GLY A 391 -24.72 3.84 33.70
C GLY A 391 -25.13 2.43 33.25
N ASN A 392 -24.49 1.44 33.84
CA ASN A 392 -24.84 0.02 33.69
C ASN A 392 -26.19 -0.30 34.36
N VAL A 393 -26.72 -1.51 34.16
CA VAL A 393 -28.05 -1.92 34.68
C VAL A 393 -28.15 -1.72 36.19
N ASP A 394 -27.13 -2.12 36.94
CA ASP A 394 -27.12 -2.00 38.41
C ASP A 394 -27.17 -0.54 38.88
N THR A 395 -26.42 0.35 38.22
CA THR A 395 -26.42 1.78 38.53
C THR A 395 -27.78 2.41 38.22
N ARG A 396 -28.44 1.98 37.14
CA ARG A 396 -29.77 2.47 36.78
C ARG A 396 -30.85 2.03 37.76
N LEU A 397 -30.82 0.76 38.17
CA LEU A 397 -31.74 0.23 39.18
C LEU A 397 -31.54 0.90 40.53
N ARG A 398 -30.28 1.13 40.93
CA ARG A 398 -29.97 1.85 42.16
C ARG A 398 -30.53 3.27 42.17
N ARG A 399 -30.35 4.03 41.08
CA ARG A 399 -30.91 5.38 40.96
C ARG A 399 -32.45 5.39 41.00
N LEU A 400 -33.09 4.35 40.46
CA LEU A 400 -34.53 4.16 40.63
C LEU A 400 -34.86 3.92 42.12
N ASP A 401 -34.15 3.02 42.79
CA ASP A 401 -34.40 2.66 44.19
C ASP A 401 -34.15 3.85 45.15
N GLU A 402 -33.17 4.70 44.83
CA GLU A 402 -32.87 5.97 45.52
C GLU A 402 -33.91 7.07 45.24
N GLY A 403 -34.86 6.82 44.35
CA GLY A 403 -35.97 7.73 44.06
C GLY A 403 -35.66 8.85 43.08
N ALA A 404 -34.60 8.73 42.27
CA ALA A 404 -34.29 9.71 41.24
C ALA A 404 -35.29 9.72 40.07
N TYR A 405 -36.06 8.63 39.92
CA TYR A 405 -37.10 8.45 38.90
C TYR A 405 -38.30 7.71 39.50
N ASP A 406 -39.49 7.88 38.91
CA ASP A 406 -40.68 7.10 39.29
C ASP A 406 -40.70 5.74 38.58
N ALA A 407 -40.20 5.71 37.35
CA ALA A 407 -39.95 4.50 36.58
C ALA A 407 -38.72 4.64 35.67
N ILE A 408 -38.17 3.53 35.20
CA ILE A 408 -37.12 3.49 34.17
C ILE A 408 -37.48 2.46 33.11
N VAL A 409 -36.92 2.62 31.91
CA VAL A 409 -37.11 1.68 30.79
C VAL A 409 -35.80 0.95 30.49
N LEU A 410 -35.79 -0.37 30.61
CA LEU A 410 -34.65 -1.24 30.29
C LEU A 410 -35.03 -2.32 29.25
N ALA A 411 -34.04 -3.01 28.68
CA ALA A 411 -34.31 -4.13 27.77
C ALA A 411 -34.57 -5.40 28.59
N ALA A 412 -35.63 -6.16 28.28
CA ALA A 412 -35.98 -7.41 28.93
C ALA A 412 -34.81 -8.41 28.93
N ALA A 413 -34.21 -8.65 27.76
CA ALA A 413 -33.03 -9.49 27.61
C ALA A 413 -31.87 -9.15 28.57
N GLY A 414 -31.67 -7.86 28.91
CA GLY A 414 -30.62 -7.46 29.84
C GLY A 414 -30.93 -7.86 31.29
N LEU A 415 -32.19 -7.77 31.69
CA LEU A 415 -32.66 -8.12 33.03
C LEU A 415 -32.69 -9.64 33.20
N GLU A 416 -33.20 -10.38 32.21
CA GLU A 416 -33.26 -11.85 32.23
C GLU A 416 -31.87 -12.46 32.35
N ARG A 417 -30.90 -12.00 31.56
CA ARG A 417 -29.51 -12.47 31.62
C ARG A 417 -28.88 -12.28 32.99
N LEU A 418 -29.25 -11.22 33.70
CA LEU A 418 -28.78 -10.92 35.05
C LEU A 418 -29.62 -11.58 36.16
N GLY A 419 -30.66 -12.36 35.83
CA GLY A 419 -31.56 -12.94 36.83
C GLY A 419 -32.49 -11.92 37.51
N LEU A 420 -32.73 -10.76 36.88
CA LEU A 420 -33.49 -9.64 37.42
C LEU A 420 -34.91 -9.53 36.85
N ALA A 421 -35.43 -10.59 36.21
CA ALA A 421 -36.77 -10.60 35.63
C ALA A 421 -37.88 -10.29 36.66
N GLY A 422 -37.69 -10.67 37.93
CA GLY A 422 -38.63 -10.37 39.02
C GLY A 422 -38.77 -8.88 39.37
N ARG A 423 -37.89 -8.01 38.86
CA ARG A 423 -37.99 -6.54 39.00
C ARG A 423 -38.93 -5.93 37.96
N VAL A 424 -39.31 -6.65 36.91
CA VAL A 424 -40.13 -6.11 35.82
C VAL A 424 -41.59 -5.95 36.27
N ASN A 425 -42.14 -4.76 36.11
CA ASN A 425 -43.56 -4.51 36.38
C ASN A 425 -44.43 -4.70 35.14
N GLU A 426 -43.89 -4.41 33.95
CA GLU A 426 -44.58 -4.57 32.68
C GLU A 426 -43.57 -4.83 31.55
N TYR A 427 -43.85 -5.83 30.72
CA TYR A 427 -43.17 -6.03 29.43
C TYR A 427 -43.99 -5.33 28.34
N LEU A 428 -43.39 -4.36 27.66
CA LEU A 428 -44.05 -3.57 26.64
C LEU A 428 -44.18 -4.38 25.35
N ASP A 429 -45.36 -4.35 24.73
CA ASP A 429 -45.65 -5.04 23.47
C ASP A 429 -44.69 -4.57 22.37
N PRO A 430 -43.91 -5.47 21.73
CA PRO A 430 -42.89 -5.10 20.76
C PRO A 430 -43.46 -4.63 19.41
N GLU A 431 -44.77 -4.79 19.15
CA GLU A 431 -45.41 -4.18 17.97
C GLU A 431 -45.82 -2.72 18.22
N THR A 432 -46.13 -2.36 19.48
CA THR A 432 -46.55 -1.00 19.87
C THR A 432 -45.38 -0.17 20.39
N PHE A 433 -44.51 -0.76 21.21
CA PHE A 433 -43.27 -0.17 21.73
C PHE A 433 -42.07 -0.81 21.04
N VAL A 434 -41.91 -0.50 19.75
CA VAL A 434 -40.99 -1.21 18.86
C VAL A 434 -39.54 -1.16 19.41
N PRO A 435 -38.89 -2.33 19.62
CA PRO A 435 -37.52 -2.45 20.10
C PRO A 435 -36.48 -1.70 19.26
N ALA A 436 -35.29 -1.51 19.85
CA ALA A 436 -34.13 -1.11 19.07
C ALA A 436 -33.75 -2.23 18.09
N PRO A 437 -33.34 -1.92 16.85
CA PRO A 437 -32.86 -2.92 15.91
C PRO A 437 -31.77 -3.80 16.54
N ALA A 438 -31.90 -5.11 16.35
CA ALA A 438 -31.08 -6.17 16.93
C ALA A 438 -31.09 -6.26 18.48
N GLN A 439 -32.08 -5.69 19.16
CA GLN A 439 -32.23 -5.90 20.60
C GLN A 439 -32.53 -7.38 20.92
N GLY A 440 -31.78 -7.94 21.86
CA GLY A 440 -31.93 -9.32 22.33
C GLY A 440 -30.90 -10.30 21.75
N PHE A 441 -30.24 -9.97 20.64
CA PHE A 441 -29.20 -10.85 20.06
C PHE A 441 -27.82 -10.62 20.69
N LEU A 442 -27.03 -11.69 20.79
CA LEU A 442 -25.59 -11.61 20.99
C LEU A 442 -24.86 -11.86 19.67
N ALA A 443 -23.73 -11.22 19.52
CA ALA A 443 -22.87 -11.29 18.36
C ALA A 443 -21.46 -11.74 18.79
N VAL A 444 -20.88 -12.65 18.02
CA VAL A 444 -19.49 -13.09 18.19
C VAL A 444 -18.70 -12.62 16.97
N GLU A 445 -17.73 -11.76 17.22
CA GLU A 445 -16.80 -11.22 16.22
C GLU A 445 -15.43 -11.91 16.36
N CYS A 446 -14.74 -12.14 15.23
CA CYS A 446 -13.37 -12.65 15.22
C CYS A 446 -12.61 -12.14 13.99
N ARG A 447 -11.32 -12.45 13.88
CA ARG A 447 -10.54 -12.10 12.68
C ARG A 447 -10.93 -12.96 11.49
N ALA A 448 -11.02 -12.35 10.31
CA ALA A 448 -11.44 -13.02 9.08
C ALA A 448 -10.42 -14.05 8.58
N ASP A 449 -9.14 -13.91 8.94
CA ASP A 449 -8.07 -14.85 8.61
C ASP A 449 -7.96 -16.02 9.61
N ASP A 450 -8.64 -15.94 10.75
CA ASP A 450 -8.63 -16.97 11.80
C ASP A 450 -9.72 -18.02 11.56
N GLN A 451 -9.47 -18.90 10.58
CA GLN A 451 -10.45 -19.89 10.13
C GLN A 451 -10.91 -20.84 11.25
N ASP A 452 -10.05 -21.13 12.23
CA ASP A 452 -10.40 -21.96 13.38
C ASP A 452 -11.39 -21.25 14.31
N ALA A 453 -11.17 -19.97 14.61
CA ALA A 453 -12.08 -19.18 15.43
C ALA A 453 -13.44 -19.01 14.72
N VAL A 454 -13.43 -18.79 13.40
CA VAL A 454 -14.64 -18.73 12.57
C VAL A 454 -15.40 -20.05 12.61
N ALA A 455 -14.71 -21.17 12.39
CA ALA A 455 -15.32 -22.51 12.35
C ALA A 455 -15.86 -22.96 13.72
N LEU A 456 -15.25 -22.50 14.81
CA LEU A 456 -15.75 -22.79 16.15
C LEU A 456 -16.95 -21.91 16.51
N ALA A 457 -16.87 -20.60 16.26
CA ALA A 457 -17.96 -19.67 16.54
C ALA A 457 -19.22 -19.99 15.70
N SER A 458 -19.06 -20.42 14.45
CA SER A 458 -20.19 -20.77 13.59
C SER A 458 -21.05 -21.92 14.13
N ARG A 459 -20.53 -22.75 15.05
CA ARG A 459 -21.29 -23.84 15.69
C ARG A 459 -22.42 -23.35 16.61
N ILE A 460 -22.35 -22.10 17.05
CA ILE A 460 -23.38 -21.46 17.89
C ILE A 460 -24.16 -20.38 17.11
N ASP A 461 -23.97 -20.31 15.79
CA ASP A 461 -24.71 -19.41 14.93
C ASP A 461 -26.14 -19.94 14.71
N ASP A 462 -27.13 -19.11 15.01
CA ASP A 462 -28.54 -19.41 14.77
C ASP A 462 -28.98 -18.72 13.48
N ALA A 463 -29.17 -19.52 12.42
CA ALA A 463 -29.48 -19.00 11.09
C ALA A 463 -30.78 -18.18 11.06
N GLN A 464 -31.83 -18.59 11.79
CA GLN A 464 -33.09 -17.84 11.83
C GLN A 464 -32.92 -16.53 12.61
N ALA A 465 -32.22 -16.56 13.74
CA ALA A 465 -31.88 -15.38 14.51
C ALA A 465 -31.06 -14.37 13.69
N ARG A 466 -30.07 -14.86 12.93
CA ARG A 466 -29.24 -14.05 12.03
C ARG A 466 -30.08 -13.36 10.96
N LEU A 467 -30.97 -14.09 10.29
CA LEU A 467 -31.85 -13.50 9.27
C LEU A 467 -32.77 -12.41 9.83
N ALA A 468 -33.37 -12.63 11.00
CA ALA A 468 -34.17 -11.60 11.67
C ALA A 468 -33.35 -10.36 12.04
N ALA A 469 -32.14 -10.56 12.58
CA ALA A 469 -31.24 -9.46 12.92
C ALA A 469 -30.76 -8.68 11.68
N GLU A 470 -30.48 -9.38 10.57
CA GLU A 470 -30.07 -8.76 9.31
C GLU A 470 -31.19 -7.92 8.70
N ALA A 471 -32.45 -8.38 8.77
CA ALA A 471 -33.60 -7.57 8.34
C ALA A 471 -33.72 -6.28 9.17
N GLU A 472 -33.61 -6.35 10.50
CA GLU A 472 -33.66 -5.19 11.38
C GLU A 472 -32.50 -4.21 11.15
N ARG A 473 -31.29 -4.73 10.93
CA ARG A 473 -30.09 -3.93 10.66
C ARG A 473 -30.11 -3.29 9.28
N ALA A 474 -30.64 -3.98 8.26
CA ALA A 474 -30.85 -3.45 6.93
C ALA A 474 -31.86 -2.30 6.92
N PHE A 475 -32.95 -2.42 7.70
CA PHE A 475 -33.90 -1.33 7.92
C PHE A 475 -33.21 -0.08 8.49
N LEU A 476 -32.45 -0.24 9.58
CA LEU A 476 -31.75 0.88 10.22
C LEU A 476 -30.74 1.55 9.27
N HIS A 477 -29.94 0.74 8.58
CA HIS A 477 -28.97 1.21 7.59
C HIS A 477 -29.65 2.01 6.47
N ARG A 478 -30.74 1.49 5.90
CA ARG A 478 -31.44 2.14 4.78
C ARG A 478 -32.12 3.45 5.20
N LEU A 479 -32.60 3.52 6.44
CA LEU A 479 -33.20 4.73 7.01
C LEU A 479 -32.17 5.86 7.20
N GLY A 480 -30.85 5.56 7.11
CA GLY A 480 -29.78 6.54 7.35
C GLY A 480 -29.65 6.93 8.83
N ALA A 481 -30.14 6.06 9.72
CA ALA A 481 -30.27 6.31 11.14
C ALA A 481 -29.23 5.51 11.94
N GLY A 482 -28.64 6.12 12.97
CA GLY A 482 -27.73 5.45 13.91
C GLY A 482 -28.45 4.88 15.14
N CYS A 483 -27.70 4.27 16.07
CA CYS A 483 -28.23 3.75 17.35
C CYS A 483 -28.82 4.83 18.28
N HIS A 484 -28.59 6.12 17.98
CA HIS A 484 -29.15 7.27 18.68
C HIS A 484 -30.41 7.85 18.02
N ALA A 485 -30.86 7.31 16.89
CA ALA A 485 -32.11 7.74 16.28
C ALA A 485 -33.34 7.34 17.10
N ALA A 486 -34.42 8.13 17.02
CA ALA A 486 -35.75 7.73 17.48
C ALA A 486 -36.42 6.78 16.47
N ALA A 487 -35.78 5.64 16.20
CA ALA A 487 -36.24 4.62 15.25
C ALA A 487 -36.16 3.23 15.86
N GLY A 488 -37.11 2.36 15.50
CA GLY A 488 -37.22 0.99 16.01
C GLY A 488 -37.53 0.00 14.89
N ALA A 489 -37.06 -1.24 15.04
CA ALA A 489 -37.38 -2.33 14.13
C ALA A 489 -37.46 -3.66 14.89
N TYR A 490 -38.42 -4.49 14.49
CA TYR A 490 -38.64 -5.81 15.07
C TYR A 490 -39.05 -6.81 13.98
N ALA A 491 -38.22 -7.80 13.74
CA ALA A 491 -38.44 -8.89 12.81
C ALA A 491 -38.66 -10.23 13.55
N ARG A 492 -39.62 -11.01 13.07
CA ARG A 492 -39.90 -12.39 13.52
C ARG A 492 -39.92 -13.31 12.29
N ILE A 493 -39.45 -14.53 12.49
CA ILE A 493 -39.61 -15.62 11.53
C ILE A 493 -40.60 -16.62 12.14
N ASP A 494 -41.62 -17.02 11.38
CA ASP A 494 -42.53 -18.11 11.77
C ASP A 494 -41.86 -19.46 11.41
N PRO A 495 -41.47 -20.29 12.38
CA PRO A 495 -40.72 -21.53 12.14
C PRO A 495 -41.45 -22.55 11.26
N GLY A 496 -42.77 -22.40 11.07
CA GLY A 496 -43.59 -23.33 10.30
C GLY A 496 -44.05 -22.82 8.93
N LYS A 497 -43.70 -21.60 8.51
CA LYS A 497 -44.28 -20.96 7.31
C LYS A 497 -43.30 -20.28 6.36
N ASP A 498 -41.99 -20.44 6.57
CA ASP A 498 -40.95 -19.74 5.78
C ASP A 498 -41.32 -18.27 5.53
N ARG A 499 -41.71 -17.58 6.61
CA ARG A 499 -42.25 -16.22 6.56
C ARG A 499 -41.51 -15.32 7.53
N LEU A 500 -41.04 -14.19 7.04
CA LEU A 500 -40.44 -13.12 7.83
C LEU A 500 -41.40 -11.93 7.90
N ASP A 501 -41.80 -11.56 9.11
CA ASP A 501 -42.59 -10.37 9.40
C ASP A 501 -41.71 -9.33 10.08
N ILE A 502 -41.64 -8.12 9.54
CA ILE A 502 -40.91 -6.99 10.14
C ILE A 502 -41.85 -5.80 10.36
N VAL A 503 -41.79 -5.23 11.56
CA VAL A 503 -42.42 -3.96 11.95
C VAL A 503 -41.32 -2.94 12.19
N GLY A 504 -41.54 -1.70 11.76
CA GLY A 504 -40.56 -0.63 11.89
C GLY A 504 -41.21 0.73 11.98
N LEU A 505 -40.56 1.65 12.68
CA LEU A 505 -41.04 3.02 12.85
C LEU A 505 -39.90 4.03 12.91
N ALA A 506 -40.24 5.28 12.60
CA ALA A 506 -39.42 6.47 12.84
C ALA A 506 -40.28 7.54 13.54
N LEU A 507 -39.78 8.14 14.60
CA LEU A 507 -40.49 9.16 15.40
C LEU A 507 -39.72 10.48 15.40
N SER A 508 -40.42 11.60 15.61
CA SER A 508 -39.79 12.81 16.11
C SER A 508 -39.35 12.64 17.57
N GLU A 509 -38.34 13.39 18.02
CA GLU A 509 -37.79 13.24 19.38
C GLU A 509 -38.81 13.52 20.50
N ASP A 510 -39.76 14.40 20.24
CA ASP A 510 -40.87 14.71 21.15
C ASP A 510 -41.98 13.64 21.13
N GLY A 511 -41.92 12.68 20.20
CA GLY A 511 -42.92 11.62 20.04
C GLY A 511 -44.25 12.08 19.41
N SER A 512 -44.36 13.35 18.98
CA SER A 512 -45.61 13.92 18.43
C SER A 512 -45.93 13.46 17.01
N ARG A 513 -44.90 13.07 16.24
CA ARG A 513 -45.00 12.57 14.86
C ARG A 513 -44.34 11.21 14.74
N SER A 514 -44.96 10.31 13.99
CA SER A 514 -44.43 8.99 13.72
C SER A 514 -44.81 8.48 12.32
N VAL A 515 -43.90 7.73 11.70
CA VAL A 515 -44.17 6.97 10.48
C VAL A 515 -43.91 5.50 10.78
N ASP A 516 -44.99 4.72 10.84
CA ASP A 516 -44.97 3.31 11.23
C ASP A 516 -45.32 2.43 10.03
N GLY A 517 -44.71 1.26 9.92
CA GLY A 517 -45.00 0.33 8.85
C GLY A 517 -44.71 -1.11 9.22
N ARG A 518 -45.24 -2.02 8.40
CA ARG A 518 -44.95 -3.43 8.46
C ARG A 518 -44.76 -4.01 7.08
N ARG A 519 -43.97 -5.06 6.98
CA ARG A 519 -43.74 -5.82 5.77
C ARG A 519 -43.61 -7.29 6.09
N SER A 520 -44.14 -8.12 5.20
CA SER A 520 -44.03 -9.58 5.26
C SER A 520 -43.37 -10.08 3.99
N VAL A 521 -42.53 -11.10 4.12
CA VAL A 521 -41.92 -11.82 3.00
C VAL A 521 -42.16 -13.30 3.21
N ASP A 522 -42.80 -13.94 2.24
CA ASP A 522 -43.07 -15.38 2.22
C ASP A 522 -42.08 -16.10 1.28
N GLY A 523 -41.79 -17.38 1.56
CA GLY A 523 -40.93 -18.24 0.75
C GLY A 523 -39.55 -18.49 1.37
N PRO A 524 -38.66 -19.26 0.71
CA PRO A 524 -37.36 -19.63 1.27
C PRO A 524 -36.58 -18.41 1.76
N LEU A 525 -36.36 -18.34 3.08
CA LEU A 525 -35.72 -17.19 3.70
C LEU A 525 -34.20 -17.33 3.62
N ASP A 526 -33.59 -16.49 2.81
CA ASP A 526 -32.14 -16.29 2.76
C ASP A 526 -31.76 -14.87 3.19
N ARG A 527 -30.45 -14.62 3.30
CA ARG A 527 -29.89 -13.31 3.66
C ARG A 527 -30.40 -12.19 2.74
N ALA A 528 -30.52 -12.47 1.45
CA ALA A 528 -30.98 -11.48 0.49
C ALA A 528 -32.46 -11.12 0.70
N ALA A 529 -33.31 -12.10 1.02
CA ALA A 529 -34.71 -11.90 1.36
C ALA A 529 -34.87 -11.08 2.63
N ALA A 530 -34.11 -11.39 3.69
CA ALA A 530 -34.10 -10.62 4.94
C ALA A 530 -33.68 -9.16 4.73
N VAL A 531 -32.58 -8.92 4.00
CA VAL A 531 -32.10 -7.58 3.67
C VAL A 531 -33.13 -6.81 2.84
N ARG A 532 -33.76 -7.45 1.84
CA ARG A 532 -34.83 -6.83 1.02
C ARG A 532 -36.05 -6.47 1.87
N ALA A 533 -36.44 -7.32 2.83
CA ALA A 533 -37.56 -7.03 3.73
C ALA A 533 -37.29 -5.77 4.57
N GLY A 534 -36.12 -5.71 5.20
CA GLY A 534 -35.70 -4.58 6.04
C GLY A 534 -35.53 -3.27 5.27
N ALA A 535 -34.71 -3.30 4.21
CA ALA A 535 -34.45 -2.12 3.39
C ALA A 535 -35.73 -1.64 2.68
N GLY A 536 -36.55 -2.57 2.20
CA GLY A 536 -37.81 -2.25 1.56
C GLY A 536 -38.80 -1.57 2.52
N LEU A 537 -38.93 -2.06 3.76
CA LEU A 537 -39.75 -1.38 4.76
C LEU A 537 -39.25 0.04 5.04
N ALA A 538 -37.93 0.23 5.17
CA ALA A 538 -37.35 1.56 5.38
C ALA A 538 -37.65 2.52 4.21
N GLU A 539 -37.59 2.04 2.96
CA GLU A 539 -37.97 2.84 1.79
C GLU A 539 -39.44 3.27 1.82
N ASP A 540 -40.33 2.37 2.24
CA ASP A 540 -41.75 2.68 2.39
C ASP A 540 -41.99 3.72 3.51
N LEU A 541 -41.20 3.71 4.58
CA LEU A 541 -41.24 4.76 5.59
C LEU A 541 -40.68 6.09 5.05
N LEU A 542 -39.55 6.06 4.33
CA LEU A 542 -38.90 7.25 3.77
C LEU A 542 -39.82 7.98 2.79
N LYS A 543 -40.53 7.25 1.92
CA LYS A 543 -41.55 7.82 1.01
C LYS A 543 -42.69 8.53 1.73
N ARG A 544 -42.96 8.16 2.99
CA ARG A 544 -44.01 8.75 3.84
C ARG A 544 -43.46 9.81 4.81
N GLY A 545 -42.25 10.32 4.56
CA GLY A 545 -41.67 11.43 5.31
C GLY A 545 -40.80 11.04 6.49
N ALA A 546 -40.44 9.75 6.66
CA ALA A 546 -39.59 9.34 7.78
C ALA A 546 -38.23 10.07 7.81
N ALA A 547 -37.68 10.46 6.66
CA ALA A 547 -36.41 11.18 6.56
C ALA A 547 -36.37 12.49 7.38
N GLU A 548 -37.51 13.17 7.53
CA GLU A 548 -37.63 14.41 8.30
C GLU A 548 -37.68 14.17 9.81
N LEU A 549 -38.05 12.96 10.23
CA LEU A 549 -38.16 12.57 11.63
C LEU A 549 -36.82 12.09 12.22
N VAL A 550 -35.96 11.51 11.37
CA VAL A 550 -34.67 10.91 11.79
C VAL A 550 -33.44 11.79 11.51
N ARG A 551 -33.62 12.98 10.93
CA ARG A 551 -32.54 13.96 10.70
C ARG A 551 -32.16 14.66 12.01
N PRO A 552 -30.86 14.72 12.38
CA PRO A 552 -30.42 15.60 13.46
C PRO A 552 -30.52 17.09 13.03
N PRO A 553 -30.74 18.02 13.98
CA PRO A 553 -30.76 19.45 13.69
C PRO A 553 -29.41 19.93 13.12
N ALA A 554 -29.47 20.87 12.19
CA ALA A 554 -28.32 21.36 11.44
C ALA A 554 -27.31 22.12 12.31
N ALA A 555 -26.08 21.61 12.45
CA ALA A 555 -24.85 22.39 12.65
C ALA A 555 -23.56 21.55 12.52
N GLN A 556 -22.62 22.08 11.72
CA GLN A 556 -21.17 21.76 11.63
C GLN A 556 -20.77 20.42 10.98
N GLY A 557 -19.72 20.48 10.15
CA GLY A 557 -19.25 19.40 9.28
C GLY A 557 -18.91 18.08 9.99
N PRO A 558 -18.63 17.00 9.25
CA PRO A 558 -18.55 15.66 9.81
C PRO A 558 -17.41 15.57 10.83
N ARG A 559 -17.74 15.50 12.12
CA ARG A 559 -16.78 15.09 13.15
C ARG A 559 -16.48 13.61 12.93
N LYS A 560 -15.22 13.29 12.65
CA LYS A 560 -14.74 11.90 12.66
C LYS A 560 -14.80 11.39 14.09
N SER A 561 -15.32 10.19 14.24
CA SER A 561 -15.84 9.74 15.50
C SER A 561 -14.90 8.68 16.11
N GLY A 562 -13.91 9.19 16.85
CA GLY A 562 -12.85 8.47 17.57
C GLY A 562 -11.83 9.48 18.17
N PRO A 563 -10.97 9.11 19.15
CA PRO A 563 -9.93 10.03 19.62
C PRO A 563 -8.93 10.29 18.49
N GLY A 564 -8.69 11.56 18.18
CA GLY A 564 -7.71 11.94 17.17
C GLY A 564 -6.29 11.63 17.64
N ILE A 565 -5.38 11.50 16.68
CA ILE A 565 -3.97 11.20 16.92
C ILE A 565 -3.11 12.21 16.17
N VAL A 566 -1.99 12.60 16.79
CA VAL A 566 -1.01 13.49 16.18
C VAL A 566 0.23 12.72 15.75
N TYR A 567 0.59 12.80 14.48
CA TYR A 567 1.83 12.26 13.95
C TYR A 567 2.85 13.39 13.76
N LEU A 568 3.94 13.38 14.51
CA LEU A 568 5.07 14.27 14.32
C LEU A 568 5.97 13.67 13.23
N VAL A 569 5.88 14.16 12.00
CA VAL A 569 6.51 13.54 10.82
C VAL A 569 7.65 14.42 10.29
N GLY A 570 8.84 13.83 10.16
CA GLY A 570 9.97 14.47 9.49
C GLY A 570 9.80 14.47 7.97
N ALA A 571 9.81 15.67 7.38
CA ALA A 571 9.65 15.91 5.94
C ALA A 571 10.93 15.67 5.13
N GLY A 572 12.08 15.49 5.80
CA GLY A 572 13.38 15.49 5.14
C GLY A 572 13.91 16.91 4.88
N PRO A 573 15.14 17.04 4.34
CA PRO A 573 15.85 18.31 4.24
C PRO A 573 15.40 19.22 3.10
N GLY A 574 14.61 18.70 2.15
CA GLY A 574 14.13 19.46 1.00
C GLY A 574 13.66 18.56 -0.14
N ASP A 575 14.48 17.58 -0.55
CA ASP A 575 14.12 16.61 -1.59
C ASP A 575 12.89 15.79 -1.17
N PRO A 576 11.75 15.86 -1.91
CA PRO A 576 10.54 15.11 -1.60
C PRO A 576 10.74 13.59 -1.58
N ALA A 577 11.77 13.07 -2.25
CA ALA A 577 12.11 11.64 -2.26
C ALA A 577 12.77 11.17 -0.96
N LEU A 578 13.23 12.10 -0.10
CA LEU A 578 13.78 11.79 1.22
C LEU A 578 12.72 11.72 2.33
N LEU A 579 11.43 11.88 1.98
CA LEU A 579 10.35 11.54 2.89
C LEU A 579 10.34 10.02 3.12
N THR A 580 10.23 9.60 4.37
CA THR A 580 10.15 8.16 4.70
C THR A 580 8.85 7.54 4.18
N VAL A 581 8.89 6.23 3.87
CA VAL A 581 7.69 5.49 3.41
C VAL A 581 6.53 5.68 4.39
N LYS A 582 6.79 5.53 5.69
CA LYS A 582 5.80 5.74 6.74
C LYS A 582 5.26 7.18 6.78
N GLY A 583 6.12 8.18 6.58
CA GLY A 583 5.69 9.58 6.48
C GLY A 583 4.79 9.83 5.28
N ALA A 584 5.09 9.22 4.13
CA ALA A 584 4.28 9.31 2.93
C ALA A 584 2.90 8.65 3.12
N ASP A 585 2.86 7.47 3.75
CA ASP A 585 1.63 6.75 4.04
C ASP A 585 0.73 7.53 5.01
N LEU A 586 1.31 8.18 6.02
CA LEU A 586 0.59 9.02 6.97
C LEU A 586 0.02 10.28 6.32
N LEU A 587 0.80 10.97 5.49
CA LEU A 587 0.29 12.12 4.72
C LEU A 587 -0.87 11.71 3.80
N ALA A 588 -0.82 10.52 3.21
CA ALA A 588 -1.88 10.01 2.33
C ALA A 588 -3.21 9.71 3.05
N ARG A 589 -3.22 9.62 4.38
CA ARG A 589 -4.42 9.38 5.20
C ARG A 589 -4.72 10.51 6.21
N ALA A 590 -4.00 11.62 6.12
CA ALA A 590 -4.15 12.74 7.02
C ALA A 590 -5.52 13.42 6.85
N ASP A 591 -6.11 13.81 7.98
CA ASP A 591 -7.32 14.63 8.02
C ASP A 591 -6.98 16.11 8.16
N CYS A 592 -5.88 16.40 8.85
CA CYS A 592 -5.32 17.73 9.01
C CYS A 592 -3.79 17.65 8.90
N VAL A 593 -3.16 18.54 8.13
CA VAL A 593 -1.71 18.69 8.10
C VAL A 593 -1.34 20.07 8.63
N VAL A 594 -0.55 20.10 9.69
CA VAL A 594 0.06 21.33 10.22
C VAL A 594 1.51 21.37 9.75
N VAL A 595 1.79 22.16 8.71
CA VAL A 595 3.08 22.16 8.00
C VAL A 595 3.97 23.31 8.45
N ASP A 596 5.24 23.01 8.67
CA ASP A 596 6.29 24.01 8.93
C ASP A 596 6.85 24.59 7.62
N ARG A 597 7.40 25.81 7.67
CA ARG A 597 7.96 26.55 6.53
C ARG A 597 9.08 25.79 5.82
N LEU A 598 9.85 24.98 6.55
CA LEU A 598 10.99 24.24 6.00
C LEU A 598 10.60 22.92 5.31
N ALA A 599 9.35 22.49 5.41
CA ALA A 599 8.88 21.31 4.68
C ALA A 599 8.62 21.67 3.21
N ASN A 600 9.01 20.79 2.30
CA ASN A 600 8.78 21.01 0.87
C ASN A 600 7.27 20.96 0.56
N PRO A 601 6.67 22.02 -0.02
CA PRO A 601 5.23 22.06 -0.29
C PRO A 601 4.72 20.97 -1.24
N SER A 602 5.58 20.44 -2.12
CA SER A 602 5.20 19.33 -3.01
C SER A 602 4.79 18.06 -2.26
N LEU A 603 5.19 17.91 -1.00
CA LEU A 603 4.73 16.82 -0.13
C LEU A 603 3.22 16.90 0.15
N LEU A 604 2.62 18.09 0.10
CA LEU A 604 1.19 18.30 0.30
C LEU A 604 0.36 17.72 -0.86
N ALA A 605 0.96 17.51 -2.04
CA ALA A 605 0.29 16.79 -3.13
C ALA A 605 -0.10 15.35 -2.74
N ARG A 606 0.48 14.82 -1.65
CA ARG A 606 0.16 13.48 -1.13
C ARG A 606 -1.11 13.44 -0.29
N THR A 607 -1.64 14.57 0.17
CA THR A 607 -2.80 14.57 1.07
C THR A 607 -4.12 14.19 0.37
N PRO A 608 -5.13 13.72 1.10
CA PRO A 608 -6.49 13.57 0.59
C PRO A 608 -7.13 14.91 0.15
N PRO A 609 -8.08 14.91 -0.80
CA PRO A 609 -8.77 16.13 -1.26
C PRO A 609 -9.55 16.90 -0.17
N GLY A 610 -9.96 16.23 0.92
CA GLY A 610 -10.66 16.84 2.06
C GLY A 610 -9.77 17.15 3.26
N CYS A 611 -8.45 16.99 3.14
CA CYS A 611 -7.51 17.26 4.22
C CYS A 611 -7.39 18.76 4.48
N GLU A 612 -7.56 19.17 5.73
CA GLU A 612 -7.28 20.55 6.16
C GLU A 612 -5.76 20.79 6.17
N ILE A 613 -5.30 21.96 5.72
CA ILE A 613 -3.88 22.31 5.73
C ILE A 613 -3.69 23.63 6.44
N ILE A 614 -2.79 23.64 7.43
CA ILE A 614 -2.50 24.78 8.28
C ILE A 614 -1.01 25.08 8.23
N LEU A 615 -0.67 26.29 7.75
CA LEU A 615 0.71 26.77 7.68
C LEU A 615 1.13 27.31 9.06
N ALA A 616 2.15 26.70 9.67
CA ALA A 616 2.63 27.03 11.01
C ALA A 616 3.84 27.98 11.04
N GLY A 617 4.03 28.82 10.01
CA GLY A 617 5.24 29.63 9.80
C GLY A 617 5.01 31.14 9.60
N LYS A 618 6.10 31.92 9.60
CA LYS A 618 6.12 33.37 9.31
C LYS A 618 5.90 33.63 7.82
N GLU A 619 4.79 34.27 7.45
CA GLU A 619 4.68 35.04 6.20
C GLU A 619 5.16 36.49 6.46
N PRO A 620 5.77 37.17 5.47
CA PRO A 620 5.96 38.61 5.55
C PRO A 620 4.59 39.30 5.65
N GLY A 621 4.25 39.86 6.82
CA GLY A 621 3.03 40.66 7.04
C GLY A 621 1.87 40.00 7.80
N ARG A 622 2.01 38.77 8.31
CA ARG A 622 1.01 38.14 9.22
C ARG A 622 1.61 37.75 10.58
N HIS A 623 0.80 37.90 11.64
CA HIS A 623 1.17 37.51 13.02
C HIS A 623 1.50 36.02 13.09
N SER A 624 2.73 35.66 13.50
CA SER A 624 3.18 34.26 13.59
C SER A 624 2.52 33.53 14.75
N ILE A 625 2.09 32.28 14.53
CA ILE A 625 1.66 31.39 15.60
C ILE A 625 2.89 31.07 16.48
N THR A 626 2.77 31.28 17.79
CA THR A 626 3.83 30.94 18.76
C THR A 626 3.98 29.41 18.87
N GLN A 627 5.11 28.91 19.39
CA GLN A 627 5.28 27.47 19.60
C GLN A 627 4.18 26.87 20.49
N GLU A 628 3.78 27.60 21.53
CA GLU A 628 2.63 27.25 22.37
C GLU A 628 1.32 27.24 21.59
N GLY A 629 1.14 28.20 20.67
CA GLY A 629 -0.01 28.26 19.77
C GLY A 629 -0.08 27.06 18.82
N ILE A 630 1.06 26.62 18.27
CA ILE A 630 1.15 25.40 17.45
C ILE A 630 0.77 24.18 18.30
N SER A 631 1.32 24.07 19.50
CA SER A 631 1.03 22.95 20.39
C SER A 631 -0.46 22.89 20.76
N ARG A 632 -1.08 24.03 21.06
CA ARG A 632 -2.51 24.16 21.33
C ARG A 632 -3.34 23.77 20.10
N LEU A 633 -2.94 24.20 18.92
CA LEU A 633 -3.59 23.83 17.66
C LEU A 633 -3.56 22.32 17.43
N LEU A 634 -2.42 21.66 17.65
CA LEU A 634 -2.31 20.20 17.51
C LEU A 634 -3.26 19.47 18.46
N VAL A 635 -3.33 19.92 19.72
CA VAL A 635 -4.27 19.38 20.72
C VAL A 635 -5.72 19.62 20.30
N GLU A 636 -6.06 20.82 19.84
CA GLU A 636 -7.40 21.17 19.40
C GLU A 636 -7.85 20.29 18.22
N LYS A 637 -7.00 20.15 17.19
CA LYS A 637 -7.30 19.36 15.99
C LYS A 637 -7.41 17.87 16.30
N ALA A 638 -6.56 17.34 17.18
CA ALA A 638 -6.71 15.96 17.64
C ALA A 638 -7.98 15.78 18.49
N GLY A 639 -8.36 16.77 19.29
CA GLY A 639 -9.62 16.80 20.04
C GLY A 639 -10.88 16.78 19.16
N GLN A 640 -10.75 17.13 17.87
CA GLN A 640 -11.82 17.01 16.87
C GLN A 640 -11.92 15.59 16.27
N GLY A 641 -11.10 14.64 16.73
CA GLY A 641 -11.09 13.27 16.22
C GLY A 641 -10.28 13.07 14.93
N LEU A 642 -9.43 14.03 14.58
CA LEU A 642 -8.68 14.04 13.32
C LEU A 642 -7.36 13.27 13.43
N ASN A 643 -6.96 12.62 12.32
CA ASN A 643 -5.57 12.22 12.10
C ASN A 643 -4.75 13.45 11.71
N VAL A 644 -4.06 14.05 12.67
CA VAL A 644 -3.27 15.27 12.47
C VAL A 644 -1.83 14.90 12.14
N VAL A 645 -1.31 15.35 11.00
CA VAL A 645 0.11 15.23 10.67
C VAL A 645 0.79 16.58 10.90
N ARG A 646 1.69 16.65 11.87
CA ARG A 646 2.61 17.78 12.07
C ARG A 646 3.86 17.54 11.22
N LEU A 647 3.89 18.14 10.03
CA LEU A 647 4.97 17.96 9.06
C LEU A 647 6.09 18.97 9.30
N LYS A 648 7.29 18.50 9.64
CA LYS A 648 8.42 19.32 10.08
C LYS A 648 9.62 19.14 9.15
N GLY A 649 10.30 20.22 8.76
CA GLY A 649 11.52 20.13 7.96
C GLY A 649 12.62 19.33 8.66
N GLY A 650 13.33 18.48 7.93
CA GLY A 650 14.36 17.59 8.49
C GLY A 650 13.75 16.48 9.35
N ASP A 651 14.25 16.36 10.58
CA ASP A 651 13.80 15.39 11.58
C ASP A 651 13.07 16.10 12.74
N PRO A 652 11.97 15.54 13.29
CA PRO A 652 11.23 16.19 14.37
C PRO A 652 12.05 16.47 15.63
N PHE A 653 13.03 15.62 15.97
CA PHE A 653 13.80 15.65 17.21
C PHE A 653 15.22 16.20 17.06
N VAL A 654 15.70 16.43 15.84
CA VAL A 654 16.98 17.13 15.59
C VAL A 654 16.72 18.62 15.35
N PHE A 655 16.81 19.43 16.41
CA PHE A 655 16.55 20.89 16.41
C PHE A 655 15.19 21.32 15.83
N GLY A 656 14.23 20.38 15.73
CA GLY A 656 12.89 20.63 15.22
C GLY A 656 11.88 21.07 16.28
N ARG A 657 12.23 21.08 17.57
CA ARG A 657 11.28 21.30 18.70
C ARG A 657 10.15 20.26 18.82
N GLY A 658 10.28 19.09 18.17
CA GLY A 658 9.28 18.03 18.27
C GLY A 658 9.12 17.48 19.70
N GLY A 659 10.16 17.57 20.54
CA GLY A 659 10.09 17.18 21.94
C GLY A 659 9.11 18.02 22.76
N GLU A 660 9.10 19.34 22.57
CA GLU A 660 8.16 20.26 23.22
C GLU A 660 6.72 19.98 22.76
N GLU A 661 6.52 19.78 21.46
CA GLU A 661 5.21 19.43 20.88
C GLU A 661 4.70 18.10 21.45
N ALA A 662 5.57 17.08 21.56
CA ALA A 662 5.24 15.79 22.17
C ALA A 662 4.90 15.89 23.68
N GLN A 663 5.63 16.72 24.43
CA GLN A 663 5.35 16.97 25.84
C GLN A 663 3.97 17.61 26.02
N ALA A 664 3.63 18.61 25.21
CA ALA A 664 2.32 19.28 25.25
C ALA A 664 1.18 18.31 24.92
N LEU A 665 1.36 17.45 23.90
CA LEU A 665 0.39 16.42 23.52
C LEU A 665 0.17 15.41 24.65
N ARG A 666 1.26 14.95 25.28
CA ARG A 666 1.19 14.03 26.41
C ARG A 666 0.49 14.65 27.62
N ALA A 667 0.79 15.90 27.93
CA ALA A 667 0.13 16.63 29.03
C ALA A 667 -1.37 16.81 28.79
N ALA A 668 -1.79 16.93 27.53
CA ALA A 668 -3.19 17.03 27.13
C ALA A 668 -3.91 15.67 26.98
N GLY A 669 -3.23 14.55 27.22
CA GLY A 669 -3.82 13.21 27.05
C GLY A 669 -4.08 12.81 25.59
N VAL A 670 -3.48 13.51 24.63
CA VAL A 670 -3.62 13.24 23.20
C VAL A 670 -2.65 12.14 22.78
N SER A 671 -3.15 11.12 22.06
CA SER A 671 -2.29 10.10 21.47
C SER A 671 -1.41 10.70 20.38
N TYR A 672 -0.13 10.34 20.36
CA TYR A 672 0.78 10.81 19.33
C TYR A 672 1.82 9.76 18.98
N GLU A 673 2.39 9.91 17.79
CA GLU A 673 3.45 9.08 17.26
C GLU A 673 4.50 9.95 16.56
N VAL A 674 5.78 9.58 16.70
CA VAL A 674 6.88 10.29 16.05
C VAL A 674 7.41 9.43 14.90
N VAL A 675 7.46 10.00 13.71
CA VAL A 675 8.07 9.39 12.54
C VAL A 675 9.33 10.17 12.17
N PRO A 676 10.52 9.56 12.31
CA PRO A 676 11.77 10.23 12.05
C PRO A 676 11.87 10.65 10.58
N GLY A 677 12.62 11.71 10.35
CA GLY A 677 12.95 12.22 9.02
C GLY A 677 14.43 12.13 8.73
N VAL A 678 14.79 12.21 7.45
CA VAL A 678 16.19 12.37 7.08
C VAL A 678 16.64 13.77 7.49
N THR A 679 17.56 13.88 8.46
CA THR A 679 18.03 15.18 8.94
C THR A 679 18.96 15.87 7.93
N SER A 680 18.85 17.20 7.83
CA SER A 680 19.75 18.02 7.00
C SER A 680 21.22 17.94 7.47
N ALA A 681 21.46 17.57 8.72
CA ALA A 681 22.81 17.40 9.26
C ALA A 681 23.59 16.23 8.64
N VAL A 682 22.89 15.26 8.04
CA VAL A 682 23.51 14.08 7.38
C VAL A 682 23.28 14.12 5.87
N ALA A 683 22.05 14.43 5.44
CA ALA A 683 21.75 14.50 4.01
C ALA A 683 22.40 15.72 3.34
N GLY A 684 22.51 16.86 4.04
CA GLY A 684 23.17 18.04 3.47
C GLY A 684 24.62 17.77 3.05
N PRO A 685 25.46 17.23 3.96
CA PRO A 685 26.80 16.77 3.62
C PRO A 685 26.80 15.70 2.52
N ALA A 686 25.97 14.65 2.64
CA ALA A 686 25.95 13.55 1.68
C ALA A 686 25.64 14.00 0.23
N TYR A 687 24.70 14.92 0.07
CA TYR A 687 24.34 15.49 -1.24
C TYR A 687 25.34 16.55 -1.74
N ALA A 688 26.28 16.97 -0.90
CA ALA A 688 27.42 17.79 -1.28
C ALA A 688 28.70 16.97 -1.49
N GLY A 689 28.64 15.63 -1.46
CA GLY A 689 29.81 14.76 -1.57
C GLY A 689 30.66 14.69 -0.30
N ILE A 690 30.11 15.02 0.87
CA ILE A 690 30.84 15.08 2.13
C ILE A 690 30.27 14.04 3.09
N PRO A 691 30.96 12.92 3.35
CA PRO A 691 30.52 11.99 4.37
C PRO A 691 30.74 12.59 5.77
N VAL A 692 29.81 12.39 6.71
CA VAL A 692 29.97 12.92 8.08
C VAL A 692 31.03 12.17 8.92
N THR A 693 31.42 10.98 8.47
CA THR A 693 32.52 10.18 9.03
C THR A 693 33.27 9.48 7.91
N HIS A 694 34.58 9.25 8.09
CA HIS A 694 35.39 8.54 7.10
C HIS A 694 36.64 7.95 7.76
N ARG A 695 37.00 6.71 7.40
CA ARG A 695 38.19 6.03 7.95
C ARG A 695 39.44 6.88 7.70
N GLY A 696 40.24 7.11 8.76
CA GLY A 696 41.45 7.91 8.68
C GLY A 696 41.24 9.42 8.58
N LYS A 697 40.00 9.93 8.58
CA LYS A 697 39.68 11.37 8.56
C LYS A 697 38.77 11.82 9.70
N ALA A 698 37.75 11.04 10.05
CA ALA A 698 36.84 11.33 11.16
C ALA A 698 36.21 10.05 11.74
N GLN A 699 36.35 9.85 13.05
CA GLN A 699 35.75 8.75 13.81
C GLN A 699 34.53 9.21 14.62
N SER A 700 34.37 10.53 14.80
CA SER A 700 33.30 11.17 15.54
C SER A 700 32.70 12.34 14.76
N PHE A 701 31.42 12.64 14.99
CA PHE A 701 30.80 13.88 14.50
C PHE A 701 29.80 14.42 15.51
N ALA A 702 29.57 15.74 15.45
CA ALA A 702 28.62 16.44 16.30
C ALA A 702 27.70 17.33 15.45
N VAL A 703 26.43 17.39 15.85
CA VAL A 703 25.44 18.30 15.27
C VAL A 703 25.07 19.34 16.31
N VAL A 704 25.27 20.61 15.97
CA VAL A 704 25.10 21.74 16.90
C VAL A 704 24.32 22.87 16.25
N THR A 705 23.69 23.71 17.06
CA THR A 705 22.99 24.92 16.60
C THR A 705 23.90 26.14 16.73
N GLY A 706 23.89 27.02 15.73
CA GLY A 706 24.56 28.34 15.81
C GLY A 706 23.77 29.38 16.62
N HIS A 707 22.53 29.07 17.01
CA HIS A 707 21.64 29.95 17.75
C HIS A 707 21.05 29.24 18.99
N GLY A 708 21.15 29.86 20.16
CA GLY A 708 20.40 29.47 21.36
C GLY A 708 19.19 30.40 21.57
N GLU A 709 18.11 29.93 22.21
CA GLU A 709 17.05 30.83 22.67
C GLU A 709 17.62 31.73 23.80
N GLY A 710 17.32 33.03 23.81
CA GLY A 710 17.62 33.91 24.96
C GLY A 710 18.97 34.65 25.00
N GLY A 711 19.59 35.00 23.86
CA GLY A 711 20.70 35.99 23.86
C GLY A 711 22.00 35.50 24.50
N GLY A 712 22.53 34.37 24.02
CA GLY A 712 23.93 33.95 24.24
C GLY A 712 24.19 33.00 25.41
N LYS A 713 23.22 32.74 26.30
CA LYS A 713 23.42 31.78 27.42
C LYS A 713 23.34 30.30 27.01
N ASP A 714 22.59 29.98 25.95
CA ASP A 714 22.36 28.59 25.49
C ASP A 714 23.09 28.25 24.17
N THR A 715 24.09 29.04 23.78
CA THR A 715 24.87 28.75 22.57
C THR A 715 25.99 27.74 22.87
N PRO A 716 26.23 26.74 21.99
CA PRO A 716 27.31 25.79 22.17
C PRO A 716 28.68 26.47 22.32
N ASP A 717 29.52 25.93 23.20
CA ASP A 717 30.92 26.37 23.33
C ASP A 717 31.74 25.80 22.17
N PHE A 718 31.84 26.59 21.09
CA PHE A 718 32.54 26.20 19.88
C PHE A 718 34.06 26.08 20.09
N ALA A 719 34.63 26.75 21.10
CA ALA A 719 36.04 26.60 21.44
C ALA A 719 36.33 25.22 22.07
N ARG A 720 35.44 24.71 22.92
CA ARG A 720 35.57 23.34 23.45
C ARG A 720 35.31 22.27 22.38
N LEU A 721 34.37 22.51 21.49
CA LEU A 721 34.03 21.56 20.42
C LEU A 721 35.12 21.42 19.37
N ALA A 722 35.90 22.48 19.14
CA ALA A 722 36.94 22.54 18.12
C ALA A 722 37.90 21.34 18.16
N SER A 723 38.39 20.94 19.34
CA SER A 723 39.32 19.81 19.47
C SER A 723 38.66 18.51 19.95
N ALA A 724 37.41 18.56 20.42
CA ALA A 724 36.72 17.41 20.99
C ALA A 724 36.08 16.47 19.96
N VAL A 725 35.83 16.94 18.73
CA VAL A 725 35.08 16.19 17.71
C VAL A 725 35.70 16.37 16.33
N ASP A 726 35.80 15.28 15.56
CA ASP A 726 36.47 15.30 14.26
C ASP A 726 35.67 16.09 13.20
N THR A 727 34.36 15.86 13.11
CA THR A 727 33.47 16.57 12.18
C THR A 727 32.38 17.34 12.92
N ILE A 728 32.27 18.64 12.67
CA ILE A 728 31.27 19.51 13.28
C ILE A 728 30.30 19.97 12.21
N VAL A 729 29.01 19.67 12.39
CA VAL A 729 27.92 20.15 11.54
C VAL A 729 27.10 21.17 12.31
N VAL A 730 27.14 22.43 11.88
CA VAL A 730 26.42 23.54 12.49
C VAL A 730 25.17 23.88 11.69
N LEU A 731 24.01 23.72 12.31
CA LEU A 731 22.70 24.14 11.81
C LEU A 731 22.42 25.57 12.27
N MET A 732 21.65 26.34 11.49
CA MET A 732 21.20 27.69 11.88
C MET A 732 22.35 28.65 12.26
N GLY A 733 23.53 28.48 11.67
CA GLY A 733 24.76 29.22 12.02
C GLY A 733 25.18 30.33 11.06
N THR A 734 24.56 30.45 9.88
CA THR A 734 25.00 31.37 8.81
C THR A 734 25.18 32.82 9.27
N GLY A 735 24.21 33.37 10.01
CA GLY A 735 24.26 34.75 10.50
C GLY A 735 25.34 35.01 11.56
N ARG A 736 25.96 33.95 12.10
CA ARG A 736 27.04 34.00 13.09
C ARG A 736 28.29 33.24 12.62
N LEU A 737 28.40 32.97 11.32
CA LEU A 737 29.47 32.13 10.79
C LEU A 737 30.86 32.67 11.16
N ALA A 738 31.07 33.99 11.07
CA ALA A 738 32.32 34.63 11.48
C ALA A 738 32.63 34.40 12.98
N ASP A 739 31.66 34.64 13.87
CA ASP A 739 31.82 34.42 15.32
C ASP A 739 32.12 32.94 15.66
N ILE A 740 31.47 32.01 14.96
CA ILE A 740 31.64 30.56 15.15
C ILE A 740 33.05 30.14 14.73
N VAL A 741 33.52 30.63 13.57
CA VAL A 741 34.88 30.42 13.08
C VAL A 741 35.89 30.95 14.09
N ASP A 742 35.73 32.19 14.55
CA ASP A 742 36.62 32.82 15.54
C ASP A 742 36.72 32.01 16.84
N GLN A 743 35.61 31.48 17.33
CA GLN A 743 35.61 30.63 18.54
C GLN A 743 36.31 29.29 18.31
N MET A 744 36.10 28.64 17.16
CA MET A 744 36.79 27.40 16.84
C MET A 744 38.31 27.60 16.70
N LEU A 745 38.74 28.73 16.12
CA LEU A 745 40.16 29.09 16.03
C LEU A 745 40.78 29.33 17.41
N ARG A 746 40.05 29.98 18.34
CA ARG A 746 40.47 30.13 19.75
C ARG A 746 40.50 28.80 20.51
N GLY A 747 39.76 27.80 20.06
CA GLY A 747 39.75 26.43 20.58
C GLY A 747 40.82 25.52 19.97
N ASP A 748 41.87 26.12 19.39
CA ASP A 748 43.00 25.43 18.76
C ASP A 748 42.65 24.55 17.54
N ARG A 749 41.51 24.79 16.87
CA ARG A 749 41.24 24.18 15.56
C ARG A 749 42.14 24.84 14.50
N PRO A 750 42.92 24.09 13.70
CA PRO A 750 43.80 24.70 12.71
C PRO A 750 43.03 25.53 11.67
N PRO A 751 43.50 26.74 11.28
CA PRO A 751 42.83 27.55 10.26
C PRO A 751 42.81 26.88 8.89
N SER A 752 43.71 25.94 8.63
CA SER A 752 43.76 25.11 7.42
C SER A 752 42.71 23.99 7.39
N THR A 753 41.97 23.75 8.49
CA THR A 753 40.96 22.68 8.55
C THR A 753 39.95 22.86 7.42
N PRO A 754 39.66 21.84 6.60
CA PRO A 754 38.66 21.93 5.55
C PRO A 754 37.26 22.28 6.10
N ALA A 755 36.56 23.18 5.41
CA ALA A 755 35.22 23.61 5.79
C ALA A 755 34.33 23.82 4.54
N CYS A 756 33.02 23.60 4.70
CA CYS A 756 32.03 23.79 3.65
C CYS A 756 30.76 24.42 4.21
N VAL A 757 30.10 25.26 3.41
CA VAL A 757 28.73 25.74 3.67
C VAL A 757 27.81 25.22 2.58
N VAL A 758 26.78 24.48 2.97
CA VAL A 758 25.78 23.94 2.04
C VAL A 758 24.44 24.63 2.27
N ALA A 759 24.04 25.47 1.32
CA ALA A 759 22.77 26.19 1.34
C ALA A 759 21.70 25.43 0.55
N SER A 760 20.43 25.53 0.98
CA SER A 760 19.28 24.90 0.32
C SER A 760 19.52 23.43 -0.04
N ALA A 761 20.15 22.71 0.89
CA ALA A 761 20.65 21.37 0.64
C ALA A 761 19.55 20.43 0.14
N THR A 762 19.91 19.53 -0.76
CA THR A 762 19.03 18.57 -1.43
C THR A 762 18.02 19.14 -2.44
N THR A 763 17.90 20.46 -2.57
CA THR A 763 17.00 21.13 -3.54
C THR A 763 17.72 21.50 -4.84
N ALA A 764 16.99 21.96 -5.88
CA ALA A 764 17.63 22.52 -7.08
C ALA A 764 18.47 23.77 -6.79
N GLU A 765 18.24 24.45 -5.68
CA GLU A 765 18.97 25.67 -5.32
C GLU A 765 20.16 25.38 -4.41
N GLN A 766 20.53 24.11 -4.28
CA GLN A 766 21.69 23.70 -3.51
C GLN A 766 22.91 24.47 -4.01
N ARG A 767 23.57 25.16 -3.08
CA ARG A 767 24.84 25.85 -3.32
C ARG A 767 25.83 25.39 -2.27
N VAL A 768 27.02 24.98 -2.72
CA VAL A 768 28.11 24.55 -1.85
C VAL A 768 29.26 25.54 -1.99
N VAL A 769 29.71 26.07 -0.86
CA VAL A 769 30.90 26.92 -0.79
C VAL A 769 31.96 26.15 -0.02
N SER A 770 33.06 25.83 -0.68
CA SER A 770 34.20 25.12 -0.09
C SER A 770 35.32 26.09 0.30
N GLY A 771 35.99 25.80 1.41
CA GLY A 771 37.12 26.58 1.89
C GLY A 771 37.82 25.91 3.05
N THR A 772 38.55 26.72 3.82
CA THR A 772 39.14 26.32 5.09
C THR A 772 38.46 27.09 6.21
N LEU A 773 38.66 26.64 7.45
CA LEU A 773 38.12 27.33 8.62
C LEU A 773 38.51 28.82 8.62
N GLY A 774 39.73 29.16 8.18
CA GLY A 774 40.21 30.54 8.14
C GLY A 774 39.58 31.44 7.07
N ASP A 775 38.97 30.89 6.02
CA ASP A 775 38.44 31.69 4.89
C ASP A 775 36.93 31.50 4.61
N ILE A 776 36.30 30.47 5.18
CA ILE A 776 34.95 30.05 4.82
C ILE A 776 33.89 31.14 5.08
N ALA A 777 34.07 31.96 6.12
CA ALA A 777 33.17 33.05 6.44
C ALA A 777 33.16 34.12 5.33
N GLY A 778 34.34 34.51 4.84
CA GLY A 778 34.48 35.47 3.75
C GLY A 778 33.94 34.91 2.43
N LYS A 779 34.25 33.65 2.11
CA LYS A 779 33.75 32.97 0.91
C LYS A 779 32.23 32.83 0.90
N ALA A 780 31.62 32.44 2.02
CA ALA A 780 30.18 32.29 2.13
C ALA A 780 29.44 33.64 2.00
N ALA A 781 30.01 34.71 2.56
CA ALA A 781 29.48 36.07 2.43
C ALA A 781 29.58 36.56 0.98
N ALA A 782 30.73 36.37 0.32
CA ALA A 782 30.93 36.74 -1.08
C ALA A 782 29.98 35.98 -2.04
N ALA A 783 29.69 34.71 -1.75
CA ALA A 783 28.75 33.88 -2.50
C ALA A 783 27.27 34.19 -2.20
N GLY A 784 26.97 35.12 -1.28
CA GLY A 784 25.60 35.49 -0.90
C GLY A 784 24.80 34.31 -0.36
N VAL A 785 25.42 33.46 0.46
CA VAL A 785 24.74 32.32 1.09
C VAL A 785 23.71 32.81 2.10
N SER A 786 22.47 32.31 1.99
CA SER A 786 21.36 32.62 2.88
C SER A 786 20.78 31.37 3.53
N ASN A 787 19.91 31.56 4.52
CA ASN A 787 19.22 30.45 5.18
C ASN A 787 18.12 29.84 4.29
N PRO A 788 17.87 28.52 4.39
CA PRO A 788 18.52 27.55 5.27
C PRO A 788 19.87 27.07 4.73
N ALA A 789 20.90 27.04 5.58
CA ALA A 789 22.19 26.43 5.26
C ALA A 789 22.83 25.75 6.47
N LEU A 790 23.77 24.85 6.20
CA LEU A 790 24.57 24.13 7.18
C LEU A 790 26.06 24.39 6.95
N ILE A 791 26.83 24.46 8.04
CA ILE A 791 28.28 24.63 8.04
C ILE A 791 28.90 23.29 8.46
N ILE A 792 29.87 22.81 7.71
CA ILE A 792 30.56 21.53 7.95
C ILE A 792 32.04 21.86 8.14
N VAL A 793 32.63 21.44 9.25
CA VAL A 793 34.05 21.66 9.57
C VAL A 793 34.70 20.33 9.91
N GLY A 794 35.76 19.97 9.20
CA GLY A 794 36.51 18.73 9.41
C GLY A 794 37.17 18.17 8.16
N GLU A 795 38.13 17.25 8.33
CA GLU A 795 38.91 16.64 7.24
C GLU A 795 38.08 15.94 6.16
N VAL A 796 36.85 15.57 6.50
CA VAL A 796 35.88 15.01 5.55
C VAL A 796 35.38 16.01 4.52
N ALA A 797 35.40 17.31 4.81
CA ALA A 797 34.96 18.33 3.86
C ALA A 797 35.87 18.41 2.61
N ALA A 798 37.14 18.02 2.74
CA ALA A 798 38.06 17.91 1.60
C ALA A 798 37.71 16.77 0.64
N LEU A 799 36.98 15.73 1.09
CA LEU A 799 36.56 14.62 0.22
C LEU A 799 35.54 15.04 -0.83
N ARG A 800 34.93 16.22 -0.68
CA ARG A 800 34.00 16.76 -1.67
C ARG A 800 34.59 16.74 -3.08
N ASP A 801 35.85 17.09 -3.24
CA ASP A 801 36.49 17.21 -4.55
C ASP A 801 36.57 15.85 -5.27
N GLU A 802 36.51 14.75 -4.52
CA GLU A 802 36.52 13.37 -5.04
C GLU A 802 35.10 12.76 -5.14
N LEU A 803 34.17 13.18 -4.27
CA LEU A 803 32.89 12.48 -4.04
C LEU A 803 31.66 13.30 -4.43
N ALA A 804 31.81 14.56 -4.86
CA ALA A 804 30.69 15.33 -5.40
C ALA A 804 30.13 14.62 -6.64
N TRP A 805 28.84 14.29 -6.60
CA TRP A 805 28.18 13.50 -7.65
C TRP A 805 26.91 14.18 -8.19
N ARG A 806 26.31 15.07 -7.40
CA ARG A 806 25.01 15.66 -7.71
C ARG A 806 25.15 16.69 -8.82
N GLU A 807 26.19 17.50 -8.77
CA GLU A 807 26.47 18.57 -9.73
C GLU A 807 26.82 18.03 -11.13
N ASP A 808 27.25 16.77 -11.22
CA ASP A 808 27.57 16.10 -12.50
C ASP A 808 26.33 15.56 -13.23
N LEU A 809 25.17 15.57 -12.57
CA LEU A 809 23.95 15.07 -13.18
C LEU A 809 23.44 16.01 -14.28
N PRO A 810 22.90 15.49 -15.41
CA PRO A 810 22.56 16.31 -16.58
C PRO A 810 21.55 17.44 -16.32
N LEU A 811 20.65 17.26 -15.35
CA LEU A 811 19.62 18.23 -14.96
C LEU A 811 19.86 18.79 -13.55
N ALA A 812 21.08 18.67 -13.02
CA ALA A 812 21.45 19.23 -11.73
C ALA A 812 21.07 20.73 -11.65
N GLY A 813 20.41 21.10 -10.56
CA GLY A 813 19.99 22.48 -10.30
C GLY A 813 18.82 22.98 -11.15
N ARG A 814 18.20 22.14 -11.99
CA ARG A 814 17.04 22.52 -12.80
C ARG A 814 15.74 22.20 -12.08
N ARG A 815 14.83 23.17 -12.02
CA ARG A 815 13.45 22.96 -11.56
C ARG A 815 12.52 22.70 -12.75
N VAL A 816 11.94 21.52 -12.80
CA VAL A 816 11.04 21.08 -13.88
C VAL A 816 9.63 20.88 -13.34
N VAL A 817 8.64 21.50 -14.00
CA VAL A 817 7.23 21.33 -13.65
C VAL A 817 6.63 20.21 -14.48
N VAL A 818 5.98 19.26 -13.80
CA VAL A 818 5.24 18.15 -14.40
C VAL A 818 3.76 18.31 -14.12
N THR A 819 2.95 18.30 -15.17
CA THR A 819 1.55 18.76 -15.12
C THR A 819 0.49 17.64 -15.15
N ARG A 820 0.92 16.38 -15.14
CA ARG A 820 0.07 15.18 -15.33
C ARG A 820 -0.68 14.73 -14.07
N THR A 821 -1.66 13.84 -14.22
CA THR A 821 -2.41 13.20 -13.10
C THR A 821 -1.46 12.48 -12.14
N ARG A 822 -1.83 12.40 -10.85
CA ARG A 822 -1.02 11.82 -9.76
C ARG A 822 -0.52 10.38 -10.03
N GLU A 823 -1.27 9.58 -10.77
CA GLU A 823 -0.91 8.19 -11.14
C GLU A 823 0.00 8.08 -12.36
N GLN A 824 0.03 9.09 -13.26
CA GLN A 824 0.87 9.08 -14.47
C GLN A 824 2.08 10.03 -14.37
N ALA A 825 2.12 10.89 -13.34
CA ALA A 825 3.24 11.79 -13.06
C ALA A 825 4.45 11.07 -12.44
N SER A 826 4.28 9.88 -11.85
CA SER A 826 5.34 9.13 -11.16
C SER A 826 6.51 8.83 -12.10
N LEU A 827 6.25 8.22 -13.27
CA LEU A 827 7.32 7.82 -14.19
C LEU A 827 8.14 9.01 -14.73
N LEU A 828 7.49 10.06 -15.24
CA LEU A 828 8.19 11.25 -15.75
C LEU A 828 8.96 11.97 -14.64
N SER A 829 8.35 12.12 -13.45
CA SER A 829 9.00 12.78 -12.32
C SER A 829 10.19 11.97 -11.79
N GLU A 830 10.06 10.64 -11.71
CA GLU A 830 11.16 9.74 -11.30
C GLU A 830 12.33 9.80 -12.27
N ARG A 831 12.06 9.74 -13.58
CA ARG A 831 13.11 9.83 -14.62
C ARG A 831 13.83 11.17 -14.54
N LEU A 832 13.11 12.29 -14.48
CA LEU A 832 13.72 13.62 -14.35
C LEU A 832 14.52 13.79 -13.04
N ARG A 833 14.01 13.28 -11.90
CA ARG A 833 14.75 13.29 -10.61
C ARG A 833 16.02 12.46 -10.67
N SER A 834 15.99 11.28 -11.30
CA SER A 834 17.18 10.43 -11.47
C SER A 834 18.29 11.12 -12.28
N LEU A 835 17.92 12.11 -13.09
CA LEU A 835 18.83 12.94 -13.87
C LEU A 835 19.23 14.23 -13.13
N GLY A 836 18.84 14.40 -11.86
CA GLY A 836 19.24 15.53 -11.01
C GLY A 836 18.25 16.70 -10.91
N ALA A 837 17.09 16.60 -11.58
CA ALA A 837 16.10 17.68 -11.57
C ALA A 837 15.29 17.75 -10.25
N ASP A 838 15.01 18.97 -9.80
CA ASP A 838 13.98 19.25 -8.79
C ASP A 838 12.61 19.28 -9.49
N VAL A 839 11.83 18.23 -9.31
CA VAL A 839 10.54 18.09 -10.00
C VAL A 839 9.40 18.61 -9.14
N PHE A 840 8.77 19.71 -9.59
CA PHE A 840 7.54 20.26 -9.03
C PHE A 840 6.34 19.66 -9.76
N THR A 841 5.56 18.82 -9.07
CA THR A 841 4.38 18.19 -9.67
C THR A 841 3.14 19.03 -9.40
N PHE A 842 2.48 19.50 -10.48
CA PHE A 842 1.21 20.25 -10.40
C PHE A 842 0.15 19.59 -11.29
N PRO A 843 -0.69 18.69 -10.76
CA PRO A 843 -1.73 18.05 -11.55
C PRO A 843 -2.72 19.09 -12.11
N ALA A 844 -2.79 19.22 -13.43
CA ALA A 844 -3.71 20.16 -14.09
C ALA A 844 -5.09 19.54 -14.35
N VAL A 845 -5.12 18.24 -14.64
CA VAL A 845 -6.29 17.47 -15.07
C VAL A 845 -6.52 16.27 -14.15
N ARG A 846 -7.78 15.86 -13.99
CA ARG A 846 -8.19 14.61 -13.32
C ARG A 846 -8.94 13.70 -14.28
N VAL A 847 -8.73 12.39 -14.16
CA VAL A 847 -9.59 11.40 -14.83
C VAL A 847 -10.93 11.36 -14.10
N GLU A 848 -12.01 11.69 -14.79
CA GLU A 848 -13.37 11.58 -14.27
C GLU A 848 -13.95 10.25 -14.70
N ARG A 849 -14.18 9.35 -13.74
CA ARG A 849 -14.89 8.11 -13.99
C ARG A 849 -16.39 8.41 -14.03
N PRO A 850 -17.16 7.85 -14.97
CA PRO A 850 -18.61 8.03 -14.97
C PRO A 850 -19.22 7.37 -13.72
N GLN A 851 -20.28 7.96 -13.18
CA GLN A 851 -20.93 7.45 -11.96
C GLN A 851 -21.69 6.14 -12.25
N PRO A 852 -21.81 5.22 -11.25
CA PRO A 852 -22.64 4.03 -11.40
C PRO A 852 -24.05 4.37 -11.89
N GLY A 853 -24.48 3.73 -12.98
CA GLY A 853 -25.77 4.01 -13.61
C GLY A 853 -25.82 5.28 -14.46
N SER A 854 -24.69 5.86 -14.88
CA SER A 854 -24.69 6.92 -15.88
C SER A 854 -25.04 6.39 -17.29
N PRO A 855 -25.52 7.25 -18.22
CA PRO A 855 -25.75 6.85 -19.61
C PRO A 855 -24.53 6.23 -20.28
N GLU A 856 -23.33 6.74 -19.97
CA GLU A 856 -22.05 6.28 -20.53
C GLU A 856 -21.72 4.86 -20.07
N LEU A 857 -21.87 4.56 -18.77
CA LEU A 857 -21.66 3.20 -18.26
C LEU A 857 -22.73 2.23 -18.76
N ARG A 858 -24.00 2.63 -18.80
CA ARG A 858 -25.06 1.79 -19.39
C ARG A 858 -24.76 1.46 -20.85
N ARG A 859 -24.22 2.41 -21.60
CA ARG A 859 -23.82 2.19 -22.99
C ARG A 859 -22.64 1.22 -23.09
N LEU A 860 -21.63 1.37 -22.24
CA LEU A 860 -20.51 0.42 -22.16
C LEU A 860 -20.99 -0.98 -21.81
N ASP A 861 -21.81 -1.12 -20.76
CA ASP A 861 -22.38 -2.39 -20.32
C ASP A 861 -23.20 -3.05 -21.44
N SER A 862 -24.03 -2.27 -22.14
CA SER A 862 -24.79 -2.76 -23.30
C SER A 862 -23.89 -3.21 -24.46
N CYS A 863 -22.75 -2.54 -24.70
CA CYS A 863 -21.77 -3.02 -25.68
C CYS A 863 -21.08 -4.31 -25.23
N LEU A 864 -20.81 -4.45 -23.93
CA LEU A 864 -20.20 -5.65 -23.35
C LEU A 864 -21.14 -6.86 -23.39
N GLU A 865 -22.43 -6.68 -23.10
CA GLU A 865 -23.45 -7.74 -23.24
C GLU A 865 -23.61 -8.21 -24.69
N ARG A 866 -23.32 -7.32 -25.65
CA ARG A 866 -23.41 -7.56 -27.10
C ARG A 866 -22.03 -7.67 -27.74
N LEU A 867 -21.00 -8.09 -26.99
CA LEU A 867 -19.61 -8.04 -27.48
C LEU A 867 -19.40 -8.84 -28.77
N ASP A 868 -20.21 -9.88 -28.99
CA ASP A 868 -20.18 -10.71 -30.18
C ASP A 868 -20.50 -9.95 -31.48
N ASP A 869 -21.17 -8.80 -31.39
CA ASP A 869 -21.50 -7.94 -32.51
C ASP A 869 -20.29 -7.22 -33.12
N PHE A 870 -19.21 -7.04 -32.35
CA PHE A 870 -18.04 -6.30 -32.77
C PHE A 870 -16.98 -7.24 -33.34
N ASP A 871 -16.24 -6.78 -34.34
CA ASP A 871 -15.08 -7.51 -34.89
C ASP A 871 -13.78 -6.94 -34.31
N TRP A 872 -13.77 -5.63 -34.01
CA TRP A 872 -12.63 -4.90 -33.43
C TRP A 872 -12.98 -4.18 -32.14
N ILE A 873 -12.04 -4.17 -31.19
CA ILE A 873 -12.07 -3.32 -29.99
C ILE A 873 -10.85 -2.43 -30.02
N VAL A 874 -11.07 -1.11 -30.01
CA VAL A 874 -10.00 -0.12 -30.18
C VAL A 874 -9.86 0.72 -28.92
N PHE A 875 -8.66 0.70 -28.34
CA PHE A 875 -8.32 1.44 -27.13
C PHE A 875 -7.41 2.64 -27.44
N THR A 876 -7.87 3.82 -27.04
CA THR A 876 -7.11 5.08 -27.19
C THR A 876 -6.35 5.50 -25.93
N SER A 877 -6.45 4.74 -24.83
CA SER A 877 -5.69 5.00 -23.61
C SER A 877 -5.68 3.82 -22.63
N VAL A 878 -4.70 3.84 -21.72
CA VAL A 878 -4.62 2.93 -20.56
C VAL A 878 -5.84 3.01 -19.63
N ASN A 879 -6.45 4.20 -19.49
CA ASN A 879 -7.65 4.39 -18.65
C ASN A 879 -8.87 3.72 -19.27
N GLY A 880 -9.00 3.79 -20.60
CA GLY A 880 -10.05 3.09 -21.33
C GLY A 880 -9.95 1.57 -21.15
N VAL A 881 -8.72 1.02 -21.18
CA VAL A 881 -8.46 -0.39 -20.90
C VAL A 881 -8.94 -0.75 -19.49
N ASP A 882 -8.53 0.01 -18.48
CA ASP A 882 -8.86 -0.32 -17.09
C ASP A 882 -10.37 -0.34 -16.81
N ILE A 883 -11.08 0.68 -17.26
CA ILE A 883 -12.51 0.81 -17.05
C ILE A 883 -13.25 -0.28 -17.85
N PHE A 884 -12.81 -0.60 -19.06
CA PHE A 884 -13.38 -1.69 -19.85
C PHE A 884 -13.31 -3.03 -19.10
N PHE A 885 -12.15 -3.41 -18.56
CA PHE A 885 -12.02 -4.70 -17.84
C PHE A 885 -12.72 -4.71 -16.48
N GLU A 886 -12.77 -3.58 -15.78
CA GLU A 886 -13.58 -3.44 -14.57
C GLU A 886 -15.07 -3.69 -14.88
N ARG A 887 -15.59 -3.11 -15.97
CA ARG A 887 -16.99 -3.30 -16.40
C ARG A 887 -17.24 -4.70 -16.95
N LEU A 888 -16.31 -5.27 -17.72
CA LEU A 888 -16.37 -6.65 -18.23
C LEU A 888 -16.62 -7.63 -17.06
N THR A 889 -15.87 -7.47 -15.96
CA THR A 889 -16.05 -8.28 -14.75
C THR A 889 -17.39 -7.99 -14.06
N ALA A 890 -17.79 -6.72 -13.99
CA ALA A 890 -19.03 -6.31 -13.34
C ALA A 890 -20.29 -6.85 -14.03
N VAL A 891 -20.26 -7.06 -15.35
CA VAL A 891 -21.35 -7.70 -16.12
C VAL A 891 -21.24 -9.23 -16.17
N GLY A 892 -20.30 -9.83 -15.42
CA GLY A 892 -20.14 -11.28 -15.32
C GLY A 892 -19.37 -11.93 -16.48
N LEU A 893 -18.66 -11.14 -17.28
CA LEU A 893 -17.81 -11.62 -18.38
C LEU A 893 -16.33 -11.61 -17.97
N ASP A 894 -15.51 -12.32 -18.74
CA ASP A 894 -14.05 -12.33 -18.56
C ASP A 894 -13.30 -12.26 -19.89
N THR A 895 -11.97 -12.26 -19.84
CA THR A 895 -11.09 -12.07 -20.99
C THR A 895 -11.27 -13.13 -22.09
N ARG A 896 -11.81 -14.32 -21.78
CA ARG A 896 -12.06 -15.37 -22.78
C ARG A 896 -13.11 -14.94 -23.82
N THR A 897 -14.00 -14.02 -23.44
CA THR A 897 -15.02 -13.43 -24.35
C THR A 897 -14.39 -12.62 -25.48
N LEU A 898 -13.14 -12.19 -25.33
CA LEU A 898 -12.39 -11.44 -26.35
C LEU A 898 -11.72 -12.33 -27.39
N SER A 899 -11.74 -13.66 -27.23
CA SER A 899 -10.99 -14.62 -28.07
C SER A 899 -11.32 -14.59 -29.58
N LYS A 900 -12.47 -14.04 -29.96
CA LYS A 900 -12.92 -13.91 -31.36
C LYS A 900 -12.83 -12.48 -31.89
N LYS A 901 -12.15 -11.58 -31.18
CA LYS A 901 -12.09 -10.14 -31.46
C LYS A 901 -10.66 -9.71 -31.75
N HIS A 902 -10.50 -8.77 -32.67
CA HIS A 902 -9.22 -8.09 -32.87
C HIS A 902 -9.11 -6.89 -31.94
N VAL A 903 -7.96 -6.71 -31.30
CA VAL A 903 -7.72 -5.66 -30.32
C VAL A 903 -6.63 -4.71 -30.82
N ALA A 904 -6.98 -3.43 -30.97
CA ALA A 904 -6.04 -2.39 -31.35
C ALA A 904 -5.74 -1.44 -30.18
N ALA A 905 -4.48 -1.03 -30.06
CA ALA A 905 -4.04 -0.05 -29.08
C ALA A 905 -3.35 1.13 -29.78
N ILE A 906 -3.63 2.36 -29.34
CA ILE A 906 -3.03 3.57 -29.92
C ILE A 906 -1.49 3.62 -29.82
N GLY A 907 -0.91 2.92 -28.84
CA GLY A 907 0.53 2.94 -28.62
C GLY A 907 1.01 1.95 -27.56
N PRO A 908 2.34 1.88 -27.32
CA PRO A 908 2.97 0.83 -26.52
C PRO A 908 2.47 0.74 -25.08
N ALA A 909 2.22 1.88 -24.42
CA ALA A 909 1.73 1.89 -23.03
C ALA A 909 0.32 1.28 -22.90
N THR A 910 -0.56 1.53 -23.88
CA THR A 910 -1.90 0.94 -23.92
C THR A 910 -1.83 -0.55 -24.23
N ALA A 911 -0.90 -0.97 -25.10
CA ALA A 911 -0.65 -2.38 -25.40
C ALA A 911 -0.07 -3.15 -24.20
N ASP A 912 0.87 -2.57 -23.45
CA ASP A 912 1.39 -3.17 -22.20
C ASP A 912 0.27 -3.32 -21.15
N ARG A 913 -0.62 -2.32 -21.06
CA ARG A 913 -1.75 -2.39 -20.13
C ARG A 913 -2.71 -3.52 -20.49
N LEU A 914 -2.98 -3.74 -21.78
CA LEU A 914 -3.75 -4.89 -22.26
C LEU A 914 -3.05 -6.21 -21.95
N LEU A 915 -1.74 -6.30 -22.15
CA LEU A 915 -0.96 -7.51 -21.90
C LEU A 915 -1.02 -7.93 -20.43
N ARG A 916 -0.95 -6.97 -19.50
CA ARG A 916 -1.14 -7.22 -18.05
C ARG A 916 -2.54 -7.71 -17.69
N ARG A 917 -3.54 -7.46 -18.55
CA ARG A 917 -4.90 -8.01 -18.43
C ARG A 917 -5.06 -9.34 -19.18
N GLY A 918 -3.97 -9.90 -19.71
CA GLY A 918 -3.96 -11.18 -20.43
C GLY A 918 -4.34 -11.07 -21.91
N VAL A 919 -4.33 -9.87 -22.49
CA VAL A 919 -4.70 -9.65 -23.90
C VAL A 919 -3.54 -9.00 -24.65
N ARG A 920 -3.02 -9.68 -25.68
CA ARG A 920 -2.04 -9.08 -26.59
C ARG A 920 -2.77 -8.26 -27.64
N ALA A 921 -2.39 -7.00 -27.83
CA ALA A 921 -2.93 -6.20 -28.93
C ALA A 921 -2.47 -6.79 -30.28
N ASP A 922 -3.41 -7.01 -31.19
CA ASP A 922 -3.16 -7.47 -32.55
C ASP A 922 -2.54 -6.36 -33.41
N LEU A 923 -2.84 -5.10 -33.07
CA LEU A 923 -2.41 -3.93 -33.81
C LEU A 923 -1.98 -2.78 -32.89
N VAL A 924 -0.79 -2.26 -33.17
CA VAL A 924 -0.28 -0.99 -32.62
C VAL A 924 0.33 -0.21 -33.79
N PRO A 925 -0.12 1.02 -34.09
CA PRO A 925 0.39 1.78 -35.23
C PRO A 925 1.83 2.25 -35.00
N GLU A 926 2.59 2.48 -36.08
CA GLU A 926 3.96 3.04 -36.01
C GLU A 926 3.98 4.47 -35.45
N ALA A 927 2.99 5.29 -35.85
CA ALA A 927 2.75 6.60 -35.27
C ALA A 927 1.61 6.53 -34.23
N TYR A 928 1.85 7.00 -33.01
CA TYR A 928 0.93 6.86 -31.87
C TYR A 928 -0.19 7.92 -31.87
N GLU A 929 -0.78 8.15 -33.03
CA GLU A 929 -1.82 9.15 -33.27
C GLU A 929 -3.15 8.48 -33.61
N GLY A 930 -4.26 9.16 -33.29
CA GLY A 930 -5.60 8.61 -33.52
C GLY A 930 -5.91 8.33 -35.01
N GLU A 931 -5.39 9.15 -35.92
CA GLU A 931 -5.58 9.01 -37.37
C GLU A 931 -4.74 7.86 -37.94
N ALA A 932 -3.51 7.67 -37.42
CA ALA A 932 -2.66 6.54 -37.76
C ALA A 932 -3.26 5.21 -37.26
N LEU A 933 -3.81 5.20 -36.04
CA LEU A 933 -4.56 4.06 -35.50
C LEU A 933 -5.77 3.71 -36.38
N ALA A 934 -6.59 4.70 -36.74
CA ALA A 934 -7.76 4.49 -37.59
C ALA A 934 -7.39 3.93 -38.98
N ARG A 935 -6.28 4.41 -39.55
CA ARG A 935 -5.74 3.92 -40.82
C ARG A 935 -5.32 2.46 -40.74
N ALA A 936 -4.51 2.12 -39.75
CA ALA A 936 -4.00 0.78 -39.55
C ALA A 936 -5.14 -0.24 -39.27
N VAL A 937 -6.16 0.15 -38.49
CA VAL A 937 -7.35 -0.69 -38.24
C VAL A 937 -8.13 -0.91 -39.55
N GLY A 938 -8.33 0.14 -40.35
CA GLY A 938 -9.05 0.01 -41.63
C GLY A 938 -8.31 -0.84 -42.68
N GLU A 939 -6.98 -0.79 -42.70
CA GLU A 939 -6.16 -1.66 -43.55
C GLU A 939 -6.23 -3.12 -43.09
N ALA A 940 -6.11 -3.37 -41.77
CA ALA A 940 -6.20 -4.70 -41.19
C ALA A 940 -7.60 -5.33 -41.33
N ALA A 941 -8.65 -4.53 -41.41
CA ALA A 941 -10.03 -5.00 -41.62
C ALA A 941 -10.35 -5.45 -43.06
N GLY A 942 -9.37 -5.45 -43.98
CA GLY A 942 -9.49 -6.16 -45.27
C GLY A 942 -10.28 -5.42 -46.37
N LEU A 943 -10.46 -4.11 -46.28
CA LEU A 943 -11.24 -3.33 -47.26
C LEU A 943 -10.50 -2.96 -48.56
N ALA A 944 -9.45 -3.71 -48.92
CA ALA A 944 -8.72 -3.57 -50.19
C ALA A 944 -8.97 -4.70 -51.21
N GLY A 945 -9.82 -5.69 -50.92
CA GLY A 945 -10.13 -6.77 -51.86
C GLY A 945 -11.40 -7.51 -51.48
N GLY A 946 -12.38 -7.55 -52.38
CA GLY A 946 -13.76 -7.90 -52.09
C GLY A 946 -13.97 -9.29 -51.50
N GLY A 947 -14.81 -9.37 -50.46
CA GLY A 947 -15.36 -10.64 -49.99
C GLY A 947 -15.82 -10.74 -48.54
N THR A 948 -16.64 -9.82 -48.01
CA THR A 948 -17.69 -10.13 -47.01
C THR A 948 -18.76 -9.05 -47.02
N ALA A 949 -20.05 -9.44 -47.03
CA ALA A 949 -21.20 -8.57 -47.28
C ALA A 949 -21.63 -7.65 -46.11
N ARG A 950 -20.85 -7.55 -45.02
CA ARG A 950 -21.13 -6.58 -43.93
C ARG A 950 -19.87 -5.77 -43.57
N PRO A 951 -19.98 -4.45 -43.34
CA PRO A 951 -18.87 -3.65 -42.82
C PRO A 951 -18.45 -4.15 -41.44
N ALA A 952 -17.14 -4.20 -41.18
CA ALA A 952 -16.64 -4.62 -39.87
C ALA A 952 -17.03 -3.60 -38.79
N ARG A 953 -17.50 -4.10 -37.65
CA ARG A 953 -18.00 -3.27 -36.54
C ARG A 953 -16.91 -3.06 -35.49
N VAL A 954 -16.73 -1.82 -35.08
CA VAL A 954 -15.66 -1.37 -34.19
C VAL A 954 -16.25 -0.80 -32.90
N LEU A 955 -15.88 -1.38 -31.76
CA LEU A 955 -16.11 -0.77 -30.45
C LEU A 955 -14.94 0.15 -30.12
N LEU A 956 -15.17 1.47 -30.12
CA LEU A 956 -14.15 2.46 -29.81
C LEU A 956 -14.26 2.92 -28.36
N VAL A 957 -13.28 2.53 -27.54
CA VAL A 957 -13.19 2.90 -26.12
C VAL A 957 -12.27 4.11 -25.96
N ARG A 958 -12.84 5.23 -25.51
CA ARG A 958 -12.13 6.52 -25.47
C ARG A 958 -12.63 7.49 -24.41
N SER A 959 -11.95 8.62 -24.28
CA SER A 959 -12.38 9.73 -23.43
C SER A 959 -13.53 10.54 -24.04
N SER A 960 -14.41 11.09 -23.21
CA SER A 960 -15.51 11.98 -23.63
C SER A 960 -15.06 13.27 -24.34
N LEU A 961 -13.82 13.72 -24.11
CA LEU A 961 -13.23 14.93 -24.69
C LEU A 961 -12.26 14.68 -25.85
N GLY A 962 -12.15 13.45 -26.34
CA GLY A 962 -11.24 13.18 -27.47
C GLY A 962 -11.73 13.87 -28.75
N ARG A 963 -10.84 14.13 -29.71
CA ARG A 963 -11.23 14.60 -31.05
C ARG A 963 -12.01 13.52 -31.81
N ARG A 964 -13.05 13.89 -32.57
CA ARG A 964 -13.81 12.96 -33.43
C ARG A 964 -13.02 12.40 -34.61
N ALA A 965 -11.81 12.90 -34.87
CA ALA A 965 -10.92 12.46 -35.95
C ALA A 965 -10.81 10.93 -36.11
N VAL A 966 -10.68 10.18 -35.01
CA VAL A 966 -10.62 8.69 -35.06
C VAL A 966 -11.93 8.09 -35.56
N VAL A 967 -13.06 8.59 -35.08
CA VAL A 967 -14.40 8.13 -35.47
C VAL A 967 -14.65 8.46 -36.95
N ASP A 968 -14.33 9.70 -37.33
CA ASP A 968 -14.57 10.19 -38.69
C ASP A 968 -13.68 9.46 -39.71
N GLU A 969 -12.42 9.16 -39.37
CA GLU A 969 -11.50 8.42 -40.24
C GLU A 969 -11.85 6.93 -40.36
N LEU A 970 -12.25 6.28 -39.25
CA LEU A 970 -12.78 4.91 -39.29
C LEU A 970 -14.06 4.84 -40.16
N GLY A 971 -14.96 5.83 -40.02
CA GLY A 971 -16.18 5.92 -40.80
C GLY A 971 -15.93 6.17 -42.30
N ARG A 972 -14.98 7.04 -42.67
CA ARG A 972 -14.56 7.25 -44.07
C ARG A 972 -14.05 5.97 -44.73
N ARG A 973 -13.51 5.05 -43.94
CA ARG A 973 -13.01 3.76 -44.40
C ARG A 973 -14.10 2.70 -44.52
N GLY A 974 -15.35 3.02 -44.19
CA GLY A 974 -16.49 2.09 -44.32
C GLY A 974 -16.67 1.15 -43.12
N LEU A 975 -16.05 1.45 -41.97
CA LEU A 975 -16.26 0.72 -40.72
C LEU A 975 -17.46 1.30 -39.97
N GLU A 976 -18.25 0.43 -39.33
CA GLU A 976 -19.33 0.87 -38.44
C GLU A 976 -18.77 1.03 -37.02
N VAL A 977 -18.76 2.27 -36.49
CA VAL A 977 -18.11 2.58 -35.21
C VAL A 977 -19.17 2.84 -34.13
N GLU A 978 -19.13 2.04 -33.06
CA GLU A 978 -19.86 2.33 -31.83
C GLU A 978 -18.90 2.95 -30.82
N GLU A 979 -19.10 4.23 -30.52
CA GLU A 979 -18.27 4.99 -29.59
C GLU A 979 -18.77 4.85 -28.15
N VAL A 980 -17.85 4.53 -27.24
CA VAL A 980 -18.10 4.54 -25.79
C VAL A 980 -17.12 5.45 -25.08
N HIS A 981 -17.68 6.36 -24.29
CA HIS A 981 -16.94 7.28 -23.43
C HIS A 981 -16.68 6.63 -22.08
N ALA A 982 -15.55 5.94 -21.95
CA ALA A 982 -15.21 5.24 -20.72
C ALA A 982 -14.82 6.18 -19.57
N TYR A 983 -14.30 7.37 -19.87
CA TYR A 983 -13.90 8.37 -18.87
C TYR A 983 -13.91 9.79 -19.43
N GLY A 984 -13.97 10.79 -18.55
CA GLY A 984 -13.75 12.20 -18.85
C GLY A 984 -12.40 12.71 -18.36
N LEU A 985 -12.01 13.90 -18.83
CA LEU A 985 -10.90 14.66 -18.27
C LEU A 985 -11.46 15.98 -17.74
N GLY A 986 -11.55 16.08 -16.42
CA GLY A 986 -11.98 17.30 -15.74
C GLY A 986 -10.80 18.16 -15.31
N PRO A 987 -11.02 19.44 -14.98
CA PRO A 987 -10.08 20.16 -14.14
C PRO A 987 -9.90 19.36 -12.84
N GLU A 988 -8.67 19.33 -12.33
CA GLU A 988 -8.45 18.75 -11.01
C GLU A 988 -9.28 19.51 -9.94
N ALA A 989 -9.70 18.85 -8.87
CA ALA A 989 -10.59 19.48 -7.89
C ALA A 989 -9.87 20.60 -7.13
N ASP A 990 -10.56 21.72 -6.90
CA ASP A 990 -10.07 22.75 -5.99
C ASP A 990 -10.05 22.19 -4.56
N SER A 991 -8.89 22.26 -3.93
CA SER A 991 -8.65 21.87 -2.55
C SER A 991 -7.66 22.87 -1.92
N PRO A 992 -7.65 23.02 -0.59
CA PRO A 992 -6.64 23.85 0.09
C PRO A 992 -5.21 23.44 -0.28
N ALA A 993 -4.94 22.15 -0.46
CA ALA A 993 -3.64 21.62 -0.90
C ALA A 993 -3.26 22.11 -2.29
N ARG A 994 -4.21 22.04 -3.23
CA ARG A 994 -3.99 22.50 -4.60
C ARG A 994 -3.84 24.02 -4.68
N ALA A 995 -4.59 24.76 -3.86
CA ALA A 995 -4.46 26.21 -3.76
C ALA A 995 -3.06 26.60 -3.27
N ALA A 996 -2.56 25.98 -2.20
CA ALA A 996 -1.19 26.21 -1.72
C ALA A 996 -0.13 25.90 -2.80
N LEU A 997 -0.25 24.75 -3.47
CA LEU A 997 0.65 24.37 -4.57
C LEU A 997 0.59 25.36 -5.74
N ARG A 998 -0.60 25.85 -6.10
CA ARG A 998 -0.79 26.85 -7.16
C ARG A 998 -0.11 28.15 -6.76
N ASP A 999 -0.31 28.61 -5.54
CA ASP A 999 0.22 29.90 -5.07
C ASP A 999 1.76 29.85 -5.01
N ASP A 1000 2.34 28.74 -4.56
CA ASP A 1000 3.78 28.48 -4.59
C ASP A 1000 4.33 28.43 -6.02
N LEU A 1001 3.66 27.68 -6.91
CA LEU A 1001 4.06 27.61 -8.31
C LEU A 1001 4.00 28.98 -8.98
N ALA A 1002 2.95 29.76 -8.72
CA ALA A 1002 2.82 31.11 -9.23
C ALA A 1002 3.93 32.03 -8.70
N ALA A 1003 4.31 31.90 -7.43
CA ALA A 1003 5.44 32.62 -6.86
C ALA A 1003 6.78 32.23 -7.53
N LEU A 1004 7.02 30.93 -7.74
CA LEU A 1004 8.21 30.42 -8.43
C LEU A 1004 8.29 30.91 -9.88
N LEU A 1005 7.16 30.90 -10.60
CA LEU A 1005 7.07 31.40 -11.98
C LEU A 1005 7.33 32.90 -12.05
N ARG A 1006 6.70 33.70 -11.19
CA ARG A 1006 6.96 35.16 -11.12
C ARG A 1006 8.41 35.49 -10.77
N ALA A 1007 9.04 34.69 -9.92
CA ALA A 1007 10.44 34.84 -9.56
C ALA A 1007 11.44 34.31 -10.60
N GLY A 1008 10.98 33.69 -11.70
CA GLY A 1008 11.86 33.08 -12.71
C GLY A 1008 12.61 31.82 -12.24
N ARG A 1009 12.12 31.18 -11.17
CA ARG A 1009 12.73 30.01 -10.49
C ARG A 1009 12.19 28.67 -10.99
N VAL A 1010 11.54 28.66 -12.14
CA VAL A 1010 11.17 27.45 -12.89
C VAL A 1010 12.00 27.43 -14.17
N ASP A 1011 12.74 26.34 -14.41
CA ASP A 1011 13.58 26.20 -15.60
C ASP A 1011 12.77 25.63 -16.77
N ALA A 1012 11.89 24.66 -16.51
CA ALA A 1012 11.15 23.95 -17.55
C ALA A 1012 9.69 23.63 -17.18
N LEU A 1013 8.81 23.67 -18.19
CA LEU A 1013 7.44 23.17 -18.15
C LEU A 1013 7.30 21.97 -19.09
N THR A 1014 6.66 20.90 -18.64
CA THR A 1014 6.39 19.71 -19.46
C THR A 1014 4.90 19.50 -19.65
N PHE A 1015 4.47 19.23 -20.88
CA PHE A 1015 3.06 19.00 -21.23
C PHE A 1015 2.87 17.72 -22.06
N ALA A 1016 2.06 16.81 -21.52
CA ALA A 1016 1.74 15.52 -22.16
C ALA A 1016 0.41 15.53 -22.93
N SER A 1017 -0.36 16.62 -22.90
CA SER A 1017 -1.57 16.79 -23.72
C SER A 1017 -1.99 18.25 -23.81
N SER A 1018 -2.69 18.61 -24.88
CA SER A 1018 -3.32 19.93 -25.06
C SER A 1018 -4.25 20.32 -23.91
N GLU A 1019 -4.97 19.36 -23.33
CA GLU A 1019 -5.88 19.66 -22.21
C GLU A 1019 -5.09 20.06 -20.96
N THR A 1020 -3.95 19.43 -20.73
CA THR A 1020 -3.06 19.76 -19.61
C THR A 1020 -2.53 21.19 -19.72
N VAL A 1021 -2.19 21.65 -20.94
CA VAL A 1021 -1.79 23.04 -21.21
C VAL A 1021 -2.90 24.01 -20.84
N ARG A 1022 -4.12 23.77 -21.33
CA ARG A 1022 -5.27 24.66 -21.11
C ARG A 1022 -5.63 24.76 -19.62
N GLN A 1023 -5.68 23.61 -18.94
CA GLN A 1023 -6.03 23.59 -17.52
C GLN A 1023 -4.92 24.16 -16.64
N PHE A 1024 -3.64 24.01 -17.03
CA PHE A 1024 -2.53 24.67 -16.36
C PHE A 1024 -2.68 26.20 -16.42
N MET A 1025 -2.95 26.76 -17.60
CA MET A 1025 -3.12 28.21 -17.76
C MET A 1025 -4.37 28.73 -17.06
N ARG A 1026 -5.48 27.97 -17.06
CA ARG A 1026 -6.67 28.30 -16.27
C ARG A 1026 -6.40 28.33 -14.77
N ALA A 1027 -5.60 27.38 -14.28
CA ALA A 1027 -5.32 27.25 -12.85
C ALA A 1027 -4.31 28.28 -12.35
N VAL A 1028 -3.21 28.52 -13.07
CA VAL A 1028 -2.12 29.41 -12.65
C VAL A 1028 -2.32 30.86 -13.10
N GLY A 1029 -3.12 31.07 -14.14
CA GLY A 1029 -3.35 32.38 -14.77
C GLY A 1029 -2.25 32.78 -15.76
N HIS A 1030 -2.43 33.94 -16.38
CA HIS A 1030 -1.52 34.47 -17.41
C HIS A 1030 -0.58 35.57 -16.88
N ASP A 1031 -0.88 36.18 -15.74
CA ASP A 1031 -0.21 37.40 -15.26
C ASP A 1031 1.31 37.23 -15.09
N TRP A 1032 1.76 36.04 -14.72
CA TRP A 1032 3.18 35.75 -14.52
C TRP A 1032 4.00 35.85 -15.81
N LEU A 1033 3.39 35.68 -17.00
CA LEU A 1033 4.07 35.76 -18.29
C LEU A 1033 4.63 37.16 -18.59
N ALA A 1034 4.03 38.20 -17.99
CA ALA A 1034 4.42 39.59 -18.19
C ALA A 1034 5.48 40.05 -17.19
N VAL A 1035 5.53 39.45 -15.98
CA VAL A 1035 6.39 39.90 -14.87
C VAL A 1035 7.59 38.99 -14.60
N THR A 1036 7.61 37.78 -15.18
CA THR A 1036 8.70 36.84 -14.92
C THR A 1036 10.00 37.33 -15.56
N PRO A 1037 11.12 37.41 -14.81
CA PRO A 1037 12.41 37.86 -15.35
C PRO A 1037 13.03 36.84 -16.30
N ARG A 1038 12.63 35.56 -16.19
CA ARG A 1038 13.13 34.46 -17.02
C ARG A 1038 12.00 33.48 -17.33
N ARG A 1039 11.65 33.35 -18.61
CA ARG A 1039 10.64 32.38 -19.06
C ARG A 1039 11.16 30.95 -19.00
N PRO A 1040 10.37 29.98 -18.50
CA PRO A 1040 10.75 28.58 -18.51
C PRO A 1040 10.75 28.03 -19.94
N ALA A 1041 11.64 27.08 -20.22
CA ALA A 1041 11.60 26.31 -21.46
C ALA A 1041 10.36 25.40 -21.48
N VAL A 1042 9.67 25.31 -22.61
CA VAL A 1042 8.41 24.56 -22.71
C VAL A 1042 8.61 23.32 -23.58
N PHE A 1043 8.29 22.15 -23.02
CA PHE A 1043 8.46 20.86 -23.68
C PHE A 1043 7.10 20.18 -23.87
N CYS A 1044 6.80 19.82 -25.11
CA CYS A 1044 5.53 19.21 -25.48
C CYS A 1044 5.75 17.80 -26.02
N ILE A 1045 4.88 16.85 -25.65
CA ILE A 1045 4.98 15.46 -26.11
C ILE A 1045 4.75 15.29 -27.61
N GLY A 1046 4.07 16.23 -28.26
CA GLY A 1046 3.74 16.13 -29.69
C GLY A 1046 3.22 17.43 -30.27
N PRO A 1047 3.08 17.51 -31.61
CA PRO A 1047 2.85 18.74 -32.36
C PRO A 1047 1.52 19.43 -32.01
N VAL A 1048 0.47 18.64 -31.74
CA VAL A 1048 -0.83 19.17 -31.34
C VAL A 1048 -0.77 19.88 -29.99
N THR A 1049 -0.02 19.33 -29.04
CA THR A 1049 0.18 19.95 -27.72
C THR A 1049 1.02 21.22 -27.86
N ALA A 1050 2.03 21.19 -28.73
CA ALA A 1050 2.87 22.34 -29.05
C ALA A 1050 2.06 23.51 -29.63
N GLN A 1051 1.16 23.23 -30.58
CA GLN A 1051 0.24 24.23 -31.13
C GLN A 1051 -0.64 24.85 -30.03
N THR A 1052 -1.25 24.02 -29.18
CA THR A 1052 -2.08 24.52 -28.06
C THR A 1052 -1.28 25.35 -27.08
N SER A 1053 -0.01 25.00 -26.84
CA SER A 1053 0.91 25.76 -25.98
C SER A 1053 1.19 27.16 -26.56
N ALA A 1054 1.48 27.24 -27.86
CA ALA A 1054 1.69 28.53 -28.53
C ALA A 1054 0.43 29.42 -28.49
N GLU A 1055 -0.76 28.84 -28.71
CA GLU A 1055 -2.05 29.55 -28.64
C GLU A 1055 -2.31 30.24 -27.29
N VAL A 1056 -1.77 29.70 -26.19
CA VAL A 1056 -1.93 30.26 -24.84
C VAL A 1056 -0.75 31.15 -24.40
N GLY A 1057 0.18 31.46 -25.29
CA GLY A 1057 1.34 32.32 -25.04
C GLY A 1057 2.56 31.61 -24.43
N LEU A 1058 2.60 30.28 -24.52
CA LEU A 1058 3.71 29.42 -24.09
C LEU A 1058 4.40 28.80 -25.31
N ASP A 1059 5.36 29.51 -25.90
CA ASP A 1059 6.07 29.03 -27.09
C ASP A 1059 6.88 27.75 -26.78
N PRO A 1060 6.62 26.63 -27.50
CA PRO A 1060 7.35 25.38 -27.32
C PRO A 1060 8.84 25.56 -27.64
N SER A 1061 9.70 25.24 -26.68
CA SER A 1061 11.16 25.22 -26.87
C SER A 1061 11.63 23.95 -27.59
N ALA A 1062 10.95 22.82 -27.35
CA ALA A 1062 11.15 21.59 -28.09
C ALA A 1062 9.89 20.72 -28.06
N VAL A 1063 9.74 19.88 -29.08
CA VAL A 1063 8.71 18.84 -29.19
C VAL A 1063 9.42 17.49 -29.18
N ALA A 1064 8.94 16.55 -28.38
CA ALA A 1064 9.49 15.21 -28.32
C ALA A 1064 9.46 14.55 -29.71
N ARG A 1065 10.56 13.87 -30.09
CA ARG A 1065 10.66 13.14 -31.37
C ARG A 1065 9.74 11.93 -31.36
N ASP A 1066 9.85 11.13 -30.30
CA ASP A 1066 8.93 10.06 -29.99
C ASP A 1066 7.87 10.58 -29.03
N TYR A 1067 6.58 10.40 -29.34
CA TYR A 1067 5.47 10.95 -28.57
C TYR A 1067 5.19 10.14 -27.29
N THR A 1068 6.24 9.95 -26.50
CA THR A 1068 6.30 9.13 -25.29
C THR A 1068 6.86 9.94 -24.12
N VAL A 1069 6.81 9.35 -22.92
CA VAL A 1069 7.43 9.97 -21.73
C VAL A 1069 8.95 10.06 -21.89
N ASP A 1070 9.59 9.00 -22.41
CA ASP A 1070 11.04 9.00 -22.62
C ASP A 1070 11.45 10.03 -23.68
N GLY A 1071 10.71 10.15 -24.79
CA GLY A 1071 10.98 11.20 -25.78
C GLY A 1071 10.84 12.62 -25.23
N LEU A 1072 9.94 12.83 -24.25
CA LEU A 1072 9.83 14.12 -23.56
C LEU A 1072 11.02 14.38 -22.62
N VAL A 1073 11.53 13.34 -21.94
CA VAL A 1073 12.76 13.44 -21.11
C VAL A 1073 13.97 13.74 -21.98
N GLU A 1074 14.11 13.08 -23.13
CA GLU A 1074 15.17 13.32 -24.10
C GLU A 1074 15.14 14.75 -24.63
N ALA A 1075 13.96 15.27 -24.99
CA ALA A 1075 13.82 16.66 -25.41
C ALA A 1075 14.30 17.66 -24.35
N VAL A 1076 14.02 17.40 -23.06
CA VAL A 1076 14.54 18.21 -21.94
C VAL A 1076 16.06 18.10 -21.84
N LEU A 1077 16.60 16.89 -21.92
CA LEU A 1077 18.05 16.64 -21.84
C LEU A 1077 18.81 17.32 -22.97
N ASP A 1078 18.35 17.17 -24.21
CA ASP A 1078 19.03 17.74 -25.39
C ASP A 1078 19.08 19.26 -25.29
N HIS A 1079 17.98 19.90 -24.89
CA HIS A 1079 17.93 21.36 -24.72
C HIS A 1079 18.96 21.88 -23.69
N TYR A 1080 19.15 21.19 -22.57
CA TYR A 1080 20.11 21.62 -21.55
C TYR A 1080 21.54 21.14 -21.80
N ARG A 1081 21.74 20.07 -22.58
CA ARG A 1081 23.08 19.64 -23.05
C ARG A 1081 23.66 20.65 -24.03
N GLU A 1082 22.90 21.04 -25.04
CA GLU A 1082 23.35 21.94 -26.11
C GLU A 1082 23.76 23.34 -25.59
N ARG A 1083 23.07 23.83 -24.55
CA ARG A 1083 23.40 25.12 -23.92
C ARG A 1083 24.63 25.08 -23.02
N THR A 1084 24.90 23.94 -22.37
CA THR A 1084 26.13 23.76 -21.57
C THR A 1084 27.38 23.76 -22.46
N THR A 1085 27.28 23.25 -23.70
CA THR A 1085 28.35 23.30 -24.70
C THR A 1085 28.55 24.66 -25.38
N GLN A 1086 27.52 25.54 -25.40
CA GLN A 1086 27.62 26.87 -26.01
C GLN A 1086 27.99 27.99 -25.01
N GLY A 1087 27.95 27.73 -23.71
CA GLY A 1087 28.25 28.70 -22.65
C GLY A 1087 29.70 28.72 -22.15
N ALA A 1088 30.57 27.80 -22.61
CA ALA A 1088 31.98 27.83 -22.30
C ALA A 1088 32.72 28.74 -23.29
N GLY A 1089 33.09 29.94 -22.85
CA GLY A 1089 34.14 30.70 -23.53
C GLY A 1089 35.45 29.88 -23.55
N PRO A 1090 36.38 30.15 -24.49
CA PRO A 1090 37.62 29.38 -24.66
C PRO A 1090 38.51 29.27 -23.41
N ASP A 1091 38.19 30.04 -22.36
CA ASP A 1091 39.00 30.19 -21.16
C ASP A 1091 38.32 29.61 -19.90
N GLY A 1092 37.17 28.94 -20.04
CA GLY A 1092 36.53 28.18 -18.94
C GLY A 1092 35.97 28.99 -17.76
N SER A 1093 35.77 30.29 -17.90
CA SER A 1093 35.08 31.11 -16.88
C SER A 1093 33.55 31.08 -17.09
N PRO A 1094 32.72 30.94 -16.02
CA PRO A 1094 31.27 30.99 -16.16
C PRO A 1094 30.78 32.43 -16.39
N VAL A 1095 29.78 32.59 -17.26
CA VAL A 1095 29.05 33.86 -17.49
C VAL A 1095 28.13 34.19 -16.32
#